data_AF-A0A2G9XYU3-F1
#
_entry.id   AF-A0A2G9XYU3-F1
#
_cell.length_a   1.000
_cell.length_b   1.000
_cell.length_c   1.000
_cell.angle_alpha   90.00
_cell.angle_beta   90.00
_cell.angle_gamma   90.00
#
_symmetry.space_group_name_H-M   'P 1'
#
loop_
_entity.id
_entity.type
_entity.pdbx_description
1 polymer ?
#
loop_
_entity_poly.entity_id
_entity_poly.type
_entity_poly.pdbx_seq_one_letter_code
_entity_poly.pdbx_strand_id
1 'polypeptide(L)'
;DNGPPSLKPCEIAAQWNENHNSPKIIVSTNSEFFEYMMENHESEMETYSGDAPGWWTFIISSCAREGVENMALIDIIPKVEIVSSLATISNENFDYPQDIWDLYRGSLLFSEHTFGAWNIEDSPEMWANKVSWLESSLAKSDTLINDALHSISEEIASFESSVAVLNTLPFRRDDIASIGLDLLNITDPLLIVIDVESEDTVPSQVEGDILYFLASSVPPLGYRTYRIVESQKICGQKDSLQNLFYRVEIDPLTGGISSIYDIEEGTELVGTGEPLAKYVYNGNQGPTSVEIIPGESGPLFESLVINMEAPGSRGVRSQVILYKHVKKLEINITIDKKEPVSPMESIHFPFHFASLSDVFYDIPSGMVNLYDDELSGFRTLHYAVQHYVAVLGDGMNCVLASNAPLFGFLTDSPSFDCLVHFASQGGLYRASTGLITFRFGITSGEDLSPDRFAYSFSNPLITLPVSSGSGSLPEGEYSFINIEPDFMRLLTLKKADDGHGLILRLKNPYDISSSLRINCGFNLNSAYLTTILEENIQNLTVDSNSIEFPVSPHLISTVRLIPSPWGTDEASGVSWLKVFTNPALGEVYFSSELPGQMEVDIFDIGGGLIRSISGENPRWLLTDNQGREAPSGIYFYRAKIGLIEKTGKVVIIGRR
;
A
#
# COMPACT_ATOMS: atom_id res chain seq x y z
N ASP A 1 25.47 -3.34 -18.36
CA ASP A 1 24.62 -2.22 -17.93
C ASP A 1 25.30 -0.89 -18.18
N ASN A 2 24.52 0.18 -18.36
CA ASN A 2 25.00 1.54 -18.59
C ASN A 2 25.99 1.69 -19.78
N GLY A 3 25.91 0.79 -20.77
CA GLY A 3 26.72 0.86 -21.98
C GLY A 3 26.15 1.90 -22.97
N PRO A 4 27.00 2.69 -23.64
CA PRO A 4 26.51 3.62 -24.66
C PRO A 4 25.92 2.84 -25.85
N PRO A 5 25.00 3.44 -26.61
CA PRO A 5 24.54 2.86 -27.87
C PRO A 5 25.74 2.49 -28.76
N SER A 6 25.69 1.31 -29.37
CA SER A 6 26.80 0.76 -30.13
C SER A 6 26.32 0.16 -31.44
N LEU A 7 27.07 0.41 -32.51
CA LEU A 7 26.90 -0.27 -33.81
C LEU A 7 27.50 -1.68 -33.81
N LYS A 8 28.22 -2.05 -32.74
CA LYS A 8 28.94 -3.31 -32.66
C LYS A 8 28.07 -4.55 -32.90
N PRO A 9 26.83 -4.65 -32.37
CA PRO A 9 25.94 -5.77 -32.68
C PRO A 9 25.63 -5.90 -34.18
N CYS A 10 25.43 -4.77 -34.88
CA CYS A 10 25.19 -4.76 -36.34
C CYS A 10 26.41 -5.24 -37.12
N GLU A 11 27.60 -4.79 -36.75
CA GLU A 11 28.86 -5.24 -37.38
C GLU A 11 29.07 -6.74 -37.17
N ILE A 12 28.84 -7.24 -35.97
CA ILE A 12 28.95 -8.68 -35.64
C ILE A 12 27.96 -9.49 -36.48
N ALA A 13 26.71 -9.06 -36.57
CA ALA A 13 25.69 -9.74 -37.39
C ALA A 13 26.07 -9.76 -38.87
N ALA A 14 26.55 -8.64 -39.42
CA ALA A 14 26.99 -8.54 -40.81
C ALA A 14 28.18 -9.48 -41.10
N GLN A 15 29.24 -9.42 -40.28
CA GLN A 15 30.42 -10.27 -40.42
C GLN A 15 30.07 -11.75 -40.27
N TRP A 16 29.20 -12.10 -39.32
CA TRP A 16 28.75 -13.48 -39.14
C TRP A 16 28.02 -13.99 -40.37
N ASN A 17 27.04 -13.22 -40.87
CA ASN A 17 26.20 -13.61 -42.00
C ASN A 17 26.96 -13.68 -43.33
N GLU A 18 28.06 -12.92 -43.48
CA GLU A 18 28.98 -13.00 -44.60
C GLU A 18 29.83 -14.28 -44.56
N ASN A 19 30.32 -14.67 -43.37
CA ASN A 19 31.25 -15.77 -43.20
C ASN A 19 30.58 -17.12 -42.91
N HIS A 20 29.30 -17.15 -42.53
CA HIS A 20 28.57 -18.36 -42.13
C HIS A 20 27.20 -18.45 -42.81
N ASN A 21 26.79 -19.69 -43.12
CA ASN A 21 25.50 -19.97 -43.73
C ASN A 21 24.37 -20.15 -42.70
N SER A 22 24.67 -20.59 -41.47
CA SER A 22 23.67 -20.80 -40.40
C SER A 22 24.30 -20.76 -38.99
N PRO A 23 23.58 -20.26 -37.96
CA PRO A 23 22.32 -19.50 -38.08
C PRO A 23 22.55 -18.14 -38.77
N LYS A 24 21.49 -17.54 -39.30
CA LYS A 24 21.54 -16.12 -39.72
C LYS A 24 21.22 -15.25 -38.51
N ILE A 25 22.05 -14.25 -38.24
CA ILE A 25 21.85 -13.30 -37.15
C ILE A 25 21.07 -12.10 -37.69
N ILE A 26 19.94 -11.79 -37.06
CA ILE A 26 19.10 -10.64 -37.38
C ILE A 26 19.16 -9.69 -36.19
N VAL A 27 19.50 -8.43 -36.42
CA VAL A 27 19.38 -7.38 -35.40
C VAL A 27 17.94 -6.92 -35.41
N SER A 28 17.21 -7.14 -34.32
CA SER A 28 15.81 -6.74 -34.20
C SER A 28 15.59 -5.80 -33.01
N THR A 29 14.43 -5.16 -33.01
CA THR A 29 13.80 -4.62 -31.81
C THR A 29 13.11 -5.73 -31.00
N ASN A 30 12.72 -5.43 -29.76
CA ASN A 30 11.94 -6.38 -28.95
C ASN A 30 10.58 -6.70 -29.62
N SER A 31 9.89 -5.69 -30.19
CA SER A 31 8.60 -5.88 -30.86
C SER A 31 8.71 -6.81 -32.06
N GLU A 32 9.66 -6.57 -32.96
CA GLU A 32 9.87 -7.42 -34.14
C GLU A 32 10.19 -8.87 -33.75
N PHE A 33 10.97 -9.07 -32.67
CA PHE A 33 11.25 -10.41 -32.16
C PHE A 33 9.98 -11.10 -31.67
N PHE A 34 9.19 -10.45 -30.81
CA PHE A 34 7.96 -11.05 -30.28
C PHE A 34 6.90 -11.27 -31.36
N GLU A 35 6.72 -10.33 -32.29
CA GLU A 35 5.83 -10.49 -33.44
C GLU A 35 6.23 -11.71 -34.29
N TYR A 36 7.51 -11.83 -34.64
CA TYR A 36 8.01 -12.99 -35.37
C TYR A 36 7.76 -14.30 -34.62
N MET A 37 8.05 -14.32 -33.31
CA MET A 37 7.88 -15.52 -32.48
C MET A 37 6.41 -15.92 -32.38
N MET A 38 5.48 -14.98 -32.21
CA MET A 38 4.05 -15.26 -32.18
C MET A 38 3.55 -15.76 -33.54
N GLU A 39 3.93 -15.10 -34.64
CA GLU A 39 3.47 -15.48 -35.99
C GLU A 39 3.97 -16.87 -36.44
N ASN A 40 5.17 -17.28 -36.02
CA ASN A 40 5.83 -18.47 -36.54
C ASN A 40 5.90 -19.64 -35.54
N HIS A 41 5.83 -19.36 -34.24
CA HIS A 41 6.11 -20.34 -33.19
C HIS A 41 5.08 -20.36 -32.06
N GLU A 42 3.97 -19.60 -32.12
CA GLU A 42 2.93 -19.60 -31.07
C GLU A 42 2.43 -21.01 -30.73
N SER A 43 2.20 -21.87 -31.74
CA SER A 43 1.74 -23.25 -31.51
C SER A 43 2.78 -24.16 -30.86
N GLU A 44 4.04 -23.74 -30.80
CA GLU A 44 5.15 -24.47 -30.18
C GLU A 44 5.46 -23.96 -28.76
N MET A 45 4.88 -22.84 -28.33
CA MET A 45 5.14 -22.25 -27.02
C MET A 45 4.45 -23.03 -25.90
N GLU A 46 5.23 -23.36 -24.88
CA GLU A 46 4.69 -23.93 -23.65
C GLU A 46 4.14 -22.85 -22.74
N THR A 47 3.01 -23.12 -22.09
CA THR A 47 2.39 -22.23 -21.10
C THR A 47 2.74 -22.70 -19.70
N TYR A 48 3.20 -21.75 -18.88
CA TYR A 48 3.50 -21.96 -17.46
C TYR A 48 2.59 -21.04 -16.63
N SER A 49 2.17 -21.52 -15.45
CA SER A 49 1.33 -20.79 -14.51
C SER A 49 1.83 -21.07 -13.09
N GLY A 50 1.93 -20.00 -12.29
CA GLY A 50 2.48 -20.04 -10.93
C GLY A 50 3.40 -18.85 -10.66
N ASP A 51 3.82 -18.70 -9.41
CA ASP A 51 4.79 -17.70 -8.97
C ASP A 51 6.23 -18.14 -9.30
N ALA A 52 7.10 -17.14 -9.49
CA ALA A 52 8.49 -17.30 -9.88
C ALA A 52 9.41 -16.39 -9.04
N PRO A 53 9.51 -16.63 -7.72
CA PRO A 53 10.25 -15.75 -6.81
C PRO A 53 11.73 -15.64 -7.17
N GLY A 54 12.29 -14.46 -6.93
CA GLY A 54 13.68 -14.14 -7.28
C GLY A 54 14.66 -14.62 -6.20
N TRP A 55 15.75 -15.27 -6.63
CA TRP A 55 16.86 -15.66 -5.74
C TRP A 55 17.52 -14.48 -5.00
N TRP A 56 17.35 -13.26 -5.51
CA TRP A 56 17.95 -12.03 -4.98
C TRP A 56 17.03 -11.26 -4.01
N THR A 57 15.87 -11.81 -3.66
CA THR A 57 14.89 -11.12 -2.81
C THR A 57 15.43 -10.84 -1.40
N PHE A 58 16.35 -11.68 -0.90
CA PHE A 58 16.99 -11.52 0.40
C PHE A 58 17.71 -10.17 0.58
N ILE A 59 18.11 -9.50 -0.51
CA ILE A 59 18.84 -8.22 -0.45
C ILE A 59 18.00 -7.15 0.27
N ILE A 60 16.66 -7.22 0.20
CA ILE A 60 15.74 -6.29 0.88
C ILE A 60 15.95 -6.30 2.41
N SER A 61 16.36 -7.43 2.99
CA SER A 61 16.64 -7.53 4.44
C SER A 61 17.81 -6.66 4.91
N SER A 62 18.67 -6.19 3.98
CA SER A 62 19.76 -5.28 4.33
C SER A 62 19.23 -3.90 4.71
N CYS A 63 18.21 -3.39 4.03
CA CYS A 63 17.59 -2.09 4.27
C CYS A 63 16.26 -2.19 5.04
N ALA A 64 16.18 -3.03 6.07
CA ALA A 64 14.94 -3.33 6.79
C ALA A 64 14.17 -2.09 7.30
N ARG A 65 14.87 -1.03 7.78
CA ARG A 65 14.21 0.21 8.23
C ARG A 65 13.53 0.90 7.06
N GLU A 66 14.29 1.16 6.00
CA GLU A 66 13.80 1.82 4.80
C GLU A 66 12.75 0.97 4.06
N GLY A 67 12.84 -0.36 4.14
CA GLY A 67 11.84 -1.29 3.63
C GLY A 67 10.51 -1.15 4.34
N VAL A 68 10.50 -1.07 5.68
CA VAL A 68 9.28 -0.81 6.47
C VAL A 68 8.71 0.58 6.16
N GLU A 69 9.56 1.59 6.05
CA GLU A 69 9.16 2.96 5.66
C GLU A 69 8.52 2.98 4.25
N ASN A 70 9.06 2.22 3.30
CA ASN A 70 8.49 2.11 1.95
C ASN A 70 7.17 1.32 1.94
N MET A 71 7.01 0.29 2.77
CA MET A 71 5.71 -0.37 2.97
C MET A 71 4.66 0.60 3.52
N ALA A 72 5.04 1.46 4.48
CA ALA A 72 4.15 2.51 4.97
C ALA A 72 3.77 3.51 3.86
N LEU A 73 4.70 3.86 2.97
CA LEU A 73 4.42 4.72 1.82
C LEU A 73 3.49 4.05 0.80
N ILE A 74 3.70 2.76 0.52
CA ILE A 74 2.81 1.97 -0.35
C ILE A 74 1.38 1.92 0.21
N ASP A 75 1.24 1.78 1.53
CA ASP A 75 -0.07 1.72 2.20
C ASP A 75 -0.77 3.07 2.32
N ILE A 76 -0.03 4.17 2.47
CA ILE A 76 -0.63 5.50 2.61
C ILE A 76 -1.08 6.07 1.26
N ILE A 77 -0.42 5.73 0.14
CA ILE A 77 -0.76 6.27 -1.19
C ILE A 77 -2.25 6.06 -1.54
N PRO A 78 -2.80 4.82 -1.52
CA PRO A 78 -4.23 4.63 -1.78
C PRO A 78 -5.13 5.34 -0.77
N LYS A 79 -4.73 5.45 0.50
CA LYS A 79 -5.50 6.19 1.51
C LYS A 79 -5.58 7.68 1.17
N VAL A 80 -4.48 8.30 0.76
CA VAL A 80 -4.48 9.72 0.33
C VAL A 80 -5.41 9.90 -0.87
N GLU A 81 -5.34 9.01 -1.86
CA GLU A 81 -6.23 9.06 -3.03
C GLU A 81 -7.70 8.93 -2.64
N ILE A 82 -8.01 7.94 -1.80
CA ILE A 82 -9.38 7.66 -1.32
C ILE A 82 -9.91 8.89 -0.58
N VAL A 83 -9.21 9.35 0.46
CA VAL A 83 -9.68 10.46 1.29
C VAL A 83 -9.77 11.75 0.48
N SER A 84 -8.81 12.03 -0.40
CA SER A 84 -8.86 13.20 -1.30
C SER A 84 -10.04 13.14 -2.28
N SER A 85 -10.38 11.95 -2.77
CA SER A 85 -11.55 11.76 -3.63
C SER A 85 -12.85 11.98 -2.86
N LEU A 86 -12.95 11.44 -1.64
CA LEU A 86 -14.10 11.67 -0.76
C LEU A 86 -14.26 13.15 -0.42
N ALA A 87 -13.16 13.86 -0.13
CA ALA A 87 -13.13 15.30 0.07
C ALA A 87 -13.64 16.06 -1.16
N THR A 88 -13.17 15.70 -2.36
CA THR A 88 -13.62 16.33 -3.63
C THR A 88 -15.12 16.14 -3.88
N ILE A 89 -15.70 15.00 -3.48
CA ILE A 89 -17.14 14.73 -3.61
C ILE A 89 -17.95 15.50 -2.57
N SER A 90 -17.40 15.68 -1.37
CA SER A 90 -18.09 16.30 -0.23
C SER A 90 -18.06 17.81 -0.29
N ASN A 91 -16.92 18.36 -0.71
CA ASN A 91 -16.62 19.79 -0.69
C ASN A 91 -16.22 20.25 -2.09
N GLU A 92 -17.09 21.03 -2.74
CA GLU A 92 -16.86 21.53 -4.10
C GLU A 92 -15.65 22.48 -4.22
N ASN A 93 -15.17 23.03 -3.10
CA ASN A 93 -14.00 23.91 -3.06
C ASN A 93 -12.69 23.15 -2.78
N PHE A 94 -12.75 21.84 -2.54
CA PHE A 94 -11.55 21.03 -2.35
C PHE A 94 -10.96 20.61 -3.69
N ASP A 95 -9.76 21.10 -3.97
CA ASP A 95 -9.01 20.70 -5.15
C ASP A 95 -8.26 19.38 -4.89
N TYR A 96 -8.58 18.36 -5.69
CA TYR A 96 -7.86 17.08 -5.64
C TYR A 96 -6.35 17.30 -5.87
N PRO A 97 -5.48 16.94 -4.91
CA PRO A 97 -4.07 17.30 -4.95
C PRO A 97 -3.32 16.50 -6.02
N GLN A 98 -2.68 17.22 -6.95
CA GLN A 98 -1.80 16.63 -7.97
C GLN A 98 -0.49 16.11 -7.38
N ASP A 99 -0.15 16.64 -6.21
CA ASP A 99 1.04 16.35 -5.42
C ASP A 99 1.14 14.89 -4.95
N ILE A 100 0.06 14.10 -5.03
CA ILE A 100 0.05 12.65 -4.81
C ILE A 100 1.06 11.93 -5.73
N TRP A 101 1.31 12.46 -6.94
CA TRP A 101 2.29 11.88 -7.87
C TRP A 101 3.71 11.84 -7.32
N ASP A 102 4.06 12.75 -6.40
CA ASP A 102 5.36 12.73 -5.76
C ASP A 102 5.51 11.54 -4.81
N LEU A 103 4.41 11.06 -4.21
CA LEU A 103 4.40 9.86 -3.36
C LEU A 103 4.74 8.62 -4.18
N TYR A 104 4.07 8.43 -5.33
CA TYR A 104 4.39 7.37 -6.28
C TYR A 104 5.84 7.44 -6.73
N ARG A 105 6.32 8.64 -7.06
CA ARG A 105 7.70 8.86 -7.48
C ARG A 105 8.69 8.45 -6.39
N GLY A 106 8.45 8.84 -5.15
CA GLY A 106 9.30 8.49 -4.02
C GLY A 106 9.43 6.99 -3.84
N SER A 107 8.30 6.28 -3.79
CA SER A 107 8.29 4.82 -3.67
C SER A 107 8.97 4.13 -4.85
N LEU A 108 8.66 4.53 -6.10
CA LEU A 108 9.24 3.92 -7.30
C LEU A 108 10.75 4.15 -7.42
N LEU A 109 11.24 5.37 -7.14
CA LEU A 109 12.66 5.68 -7.22
C LEU A 109 13.45 4.99 -6.09
N PHE A 110 12.87 4.90 -4.89
CA PHE A 110 13.43 4.09 -3.81
C PHE A 110 13.50 2.61 -4.19
N SER A 111 12.42 2.06 -4.77
CA SER A 111 12.29 0.64 -5.12
C SER A 111 13.07 0.21 -6.37
N GLU A 112 13.77 1.13 -7.04
CA GLU A 112 14.64 0.77 -8.17
C GLU A 112 15.69 -0.27 -7.72
N HIS A 113 15.80 -1.35 -8.52
CA HIS A 113 16.36 -2.65 -8.13
C HIS A 113 17.86 -2.69 -7.80
N THR A 114 18.63 -1.64 -8.13
CA THR A 114 20.09 -1.63 -7.93
C THR A 114 20.54 -0.79 -6.74
N PHE A 115 19.65 -0.46 -5.79
CA PHE A 115 19.98 0.49 -4.70
C PHE A 115 20.51 1.84 -5.23
N GLY A 116 20.28 2.14 -6.52
CA GLY A 116 20.82 3.29 -7.23
C GLY A 116 22.20 3.08 -7.87
N ALA A 117 22.97 2.04 -7.54
CA ALA A 117 24.31 1.84 -8.10
C ALA A 117 24.73 0.36 -8.08
N TRP A 118 25.60 -0.05 -9.01
CA TRP A 118 26.22 -1.38 -8.99
C TRP A 118 26.94 -1.70 -7.66
N ASN A 119 27.42 -0.68 -6.94
CA ASN A 119 28.02 -0.80 -5.62
C ASN A 119 27.66 0.44 -4.79
N ILE A 120 27.07 0.25 -3.61
CA ILE A 120 26.57 1.35 -2.78
C ILE A 120 27.74 2.11 -2.12
N GLU A 121 28.85 1.44 -1.84
CA GLU A 121 30.06 2.05 -1.26
C GLU A 121 30.70 3.05 -2.21
N ASP A 122 30.59 2.79 -3.52
CA ASP A 122 31.13 3.65 -4.57
C ASP A 122 30.22 4.85 -4.87
N SER A 123 28.99 4.90 -4.33
CA SER A 123 27.99 5.93 -4.62
C SER A 123 27.07 6.24 -3.42
N PRO A 124 27.61 6.63 -2.25
CA PRO A 124 26.83 6.87 -1.03
C PRO A 124 25.79 8.00 -1.18
N GLU A 125 26.03 8.96 -2.07
CA GLU A 125 25.13 10.06 -2.37
C GLU A 125 23.85 9.57 -3.08
N MET A 126 23.93 8.52 -3.91
CA MET A 126 22.76 7.95 -4.59
C MET A 126 21.82 7.26 -3.60
N TRP A 127 22.37 6.55 -2.62
CA TRP A 127 21.57 5.98 -1.53
C TRP A 127 20.91 7.08 -0.69
N ALA A 128 21.68 8.11 -0.32
CA ALA A 128 21.12 9.25 0.43
C ALA A 128 19.96 9.91 -0.32
N ASN A 129 20.06 10.04 -1.65
CA ASN A 129 18.96 10.56 -2.48
C ASN A 129 17.73 9.64 -2.46
N LYS A 130 17.91 8.31 -2.56
CA LYS A 130 16.80 7.34 -2.49
C LYS A 130 16.06 7.42 -1.17
N VAL A 131 16.80 7.44 -0.06
CA VAL A 131 16.22 7.60 1.29
C VAL A 131 15.51 8.95 1.42
N SER A 132 16.12 10.04 0.91
CA SER A 132 15.49 11.37 0.96
C SER A 132 14.18 11.43 0.17
N TRP A 133 14.07 10.77 -0.99
CA TRP A 133 12.80 10.69 -1.73
C TRP A 133 11.73 9.92 -0.96
N LEU A 134 12.09 8.85 -0.26
CA LEU A 134 11.18 8.09 0.60
C LEU A 134 10.70 8.94 1.79
N GLU A 135 11.62 9.50 2.56
CA GLU A 135 11.31 10.32 3.75
C GLU A 135 10.48 11.56 3.40
N SER A 136 10.85 12.27 2.32
CA SER A 136 10.09 13.45 1.86
C SER A 136 8.68 13.09 1.37
N SER A 137 8.51 11.92 0.76
CA SER A 137 7.19 11.43 0.32
C SER A 137 6.32 11.06 1.52
N LEU A 138 6.87 10.40 2.54
CA LEU A 138 6.13 10.12 3.77
C LEU A 138 5.65 11.41 4.44
N ALA A 139 6.54 12.39 4.64
CA ALA A 139 6.17 13.68 5.22
C ALA A 139 5.11 14.43 4.39
N LYS A 140 5.21 14.34 3.06
CA LYS A 140 4.22 14.93 2.14
C LYS A 140 2.87 14.23 2.24
N SER A 141 2.85 12.90 2.40
CA SER A 141 1.61 12.12 2.52
C SER A 141 0.80 12.54 3.76
N ASP A 142 1.47 12.85 4.87
CA ASP A 142 0.82 13.35 6.09
C ASP A 142 0.13 14.69 5.85
N THR A 143 0.73 15.59 5.07
CA THR A 143 0.11 16.88 4.75
C THR A 143 -1.13 16.66 3.87
N LEU A 144 -0.98 15.89 2.79
CA LEU A 144 -2.06 15.66 1.82
C LEU A 144 -3.28 14.98 2.45
N ILE A 145 -3.06 13.98 3.30
CA ILE A 145 -4.18 13.28 3.96
C ILE A 145 -4.87 14.19 4.98
N ASN A 146 -4.12 14.98 5.76
CA ASN A 146 -4.71 15.86 6.76
C ASN A 146 -5.52 17.00 6.14
N ASP A 147 -5.06 17.57 5.02
CA ASP A 147 -5.83 18.59 4.29
C ASP A 147 -7.16 18.02 3.78
N ALA A 148 -7.14 16.80 3.22
CA ALA A 148 -8.35 16.12 2.76
C ALA A 148 -9.29 15.73 3.92
N LEU A 149 -8.75 15.22 5.03
CA LEU A 149 -9.54 14.91 6.23
C LEU A 149 -10.18 16.15 6.82
N HIS A 150 -9.45 17.26 6.88
CA HIS A 150 -9.99 18.53 7.37
C HIS A 150 -11.13 19.02 6.49
N SER A 151 -10.98 18.94 5.16
CA SER A 151 -12.05 19.30 4.23
C SER A 151 -13.31 18.43 4.40
N ILE A 152 -13.16 17.13 4.67
CA ILE A 152 -14.29 16.26 4.99
C ILE A 152 -14.92 16.66 6.33
N SER A 153 -14.10 16.94 7.36
CA SER A 153 -14.61 17.24 8.71
C SER A 153 -15.44 18.52 8.77
N GLU A 154 -15.13 19.51 7.94
CA GLU A 154 -15.93 20.74 7.79
C GLU A 154 -17.31 20.49 7.18
N GLU A 155 -17.45 19.44 6.37
CA GLU A 155 -18.71 19.07 5.72
C GLU A 155 -19.57 18.15 6.58
N ILE A 156 -19.08 17.63 7.70
CA ILE A 156 -19.90 16.82 8.62
C ILE A 156 -20.74 17.74 9.51
N ALA A 157 -22.06 17.65 9.40
CA ALA A 157 -22.97 18.30 10.34
C ALA A 157 -22.75 17.77 11.75
N SER A 158 -22.75 18.66 12.74
CA SER A 158 -22.57 18.27 14.14
C SER A 158 -23.21 19.31 15.05
N PHE A 159 -24.05 18.89 16.01
CA PHE A 159 -24.68 19.82 16.95
C PHE A 159 -23.70 20.37 17.99
N GLU A 160 -22.74 19.55 18.40
CA GLU A 160 -21.66 19.88 19.33
C GLU A 160 -20.31 19.41 18.78
N SER A 161 -19.19 19.72 19.44
CA SER A 161 -17.89 19.19 19.01
C SER A 161 -17.88 17.67 19.17
N SER A 162 -17.50 16.97 18.10
CA SER A 162 -17.52 15.51 18.02
C SER A 162 -16.25 14.99 17.33
N VAL A 163 -16.13 13.68 17.19
CA VAL A 163 -15.06 13.01 16.47
C VAL A 163 -15.69 12.08 15.46
N ALA A 164 -15.36 12.23 14.18
CA ALA A 164 -15.69 11.23 13.17
C ALA A 164 -14.59 10.16 13.12
N VAL A 165 -15.00 8.92 12.88
CA VAL A 165 -14.13 7.76 12.66
C VAL A 165 -14.38 7.27 11.25
N LEU A 166 -13.42 7.52 10.36
CA LEU A 166 -13.47 7.19 8.94
C LEU A 166 -12.84 5.82 8.67
N ASN A 167 -13.52 5.03 7.85
CA ASN A 167 -13.07 3.76 7.31
C ASN A 167 -12.81 3.90 5.81
N THR A 168 -11.56 3.66 5.39
CA THR A 168 -11.14 3.72 3.99
C THR A 168 -11.26 2.38 3.26
N LEU A 169 -11.74 1.32 3.93
CA LEU A 169 -11.87 -0.01 3.36
C LEU A 169 -13.28 -0.25 2.77
N PRO A 170 -13.44 -1.22 1.84
CA PRO A 170 -14.70 -1.43 1.12
C PRO A 170 -15.71 -2.29 1.87
N PHE A 171 -15.45 -2.64 3.13
CA PHE A 171 -16.36 -3.42 3.98
C PHE A 171 -16.57 -2.75 5.34
N ARG A 172 -17.72 -3.04 5.95
CA ARG A 172 -18.05 -2.63 7.32
C ARG A 172 -17.18 -3.39 8.32
N ARG A 173 -16.67 -2.70 9.36
CA ARG A 173 -15.82 -3.32 10.38
C ARG A 173 -15.92 -2.67 11.76
N ASP A 174 -15.55 -3.46 12.77
CA ASP A 174 -15.29 -3.01 14.13
C ASP A 174 -13.77 -2.91 14.30
N ASP A 175 -13.27 -1.82 14.89
CA ASP A 175 -11.86 -1.71 15.28
C ASP A 175 -11.68 -0.67 16.40
N ILE A 176 -10.47 -0.58 16.93
CA ILE A 176 -10.11 0.45 17.91
C ILE A 176 -9.73 1.73 17.18
N ALA A 177 -10.45 2.81 17.47
CA ALA A 177 -10.12 4.16 17.07
C ALA A 177 -9.25 4.83 18.14
N SER A 178 -8.37 5.76 17.73
CA SER A 178 -7.51 6.51 18.64
C SER A 178 -7.44 7.99 18.26
N ILE A 179 -7.38 8.88 19.24
CA ILE A 179 -7.25 10.33 19.03
C ILE A 179 -6.40 10.97 20.14
N GLY A 180 -5.55 11.93 19.76
CA GLY A 180 -4.75 12.72 20.71
C GLY A 180 -5.63 13.63 21.56
N LEU A 181 -5.35 13.69 22.87
CA LEU A 181 -6.09 14.55 23.81
C LEU A 181 -5.90 16.04 23.53
N ASP A 182 -4.74 16.40 22.97
CA ASP A 182 -4.42 17.76 22.52
C ASP A 182 -5.36 18.26 21.43
N LEU A 183 -5.80 17.37 20.53
CA LEU A 183 -6.77 17.69 19.48
C LEU A 183 -8.19 17.94 20.01
N LEU A 184 -8.50 17.43 21.21
CA LEU A 184 -9.83 17.56 21.81
C LEU A 184 -9.98 18.83 22.65
N ASN A 185 -8.89 19.55 22.95
CA ASN A 185 -8.86 20.65 23.93
C ASN A 185 -9.42 20.26 25.31
N ILE A 186 -9.31 18.99 25.70
CA ILE A 186 -9.78 18.48 26.99
C ILE A 186 -8.59 18.33 27.95
N THR A 187 -8.80 18.66 29.23
CA THR A 187 -7.74 18.61 30.25
C THR A 187 -7.98 17.57 31.35
N ASP A 188 -9.17 16.96 31.41
CA ASP A 188 -9.52 15.92 32.39
C ASP A 188 -9.38 14.50 31.78
N PRO A 189 -8.69 13.56 32.44
CA PRO A 189 -8.50 12.19 31.93
C PRO A 189 -9.77 11.32 31.96
N LEU A 190 -10.84 11.73 32.64
CA LEU A 190 -12.08 10.94 32.69
C LEU A 190 -13.01 11.27 31.52
N LEU A 191 -12.82 10.55 30.42
CA LEU A 191 -13.56 10.73 29.18
C LEU A 191 -14.56 9.59 28.97
N ILE A 192 -15.81 9.94 28.68
CA ILE A 192 -16.81 9.02 28.14
C ILE A 192 -16.92 9.30 26.65
N VAL A 193 -16.96 8.22 25.86
CA VAL A 193 -17.23 8.27 24.43
C VAL A 193 -18.65 7.74 24.20
N ILE A 194 -19.46 8.50 23.45
CA ILE A 194 -20.85 8.17 23.14
C ILE A 194 -20.98 8.08 21.62
N ASP A 195 -21.51 6.97 21.11
CA ASP A 195 -21.87 6.84 19.69
C ASP A 195 -23.09 7.72 19.41
N VAL A 196 -23.00 8.62 18.42
CA VAL A 196 -24.09 9.57 18.13
C VAL A 196 -25.32 8.88 17.56
N GLU A 197 -25.15 7.83 16.76
CA GLU A 197 -26.27 7.15 16.09
C GLU A 197 -27.06 6.30 17.10
N SER A 198 -26.38 5.58 17.99
CA SER A 198 -27.04 4.70 18.96
C SER A 198 -27.34 5.35 20.32
N GLU A 199 -26.68 6.48 20.63
CA GLU A 199 -26.69 7.16 21.93
C GLU A 199 -26.13 6.30 23.09
N ASP A 200 -25.42 5.23 22.78
CA ASP A 200 -24.79 4.35 23.77
C ASP A 200 -23.37 4.80 24.10
N THR A 201 -22.95 4.58 25.34
CA THR A 201 -21.55 4.72 25.74
C THR A 201 -20.72 3.57 25.19
N VAL A 202 -19.59 3.87 24.55
CA VAL A 202 -18.68 2.85 24.02
C VAL A 202 -17.49 2.62 24.96
N PRO A 203 -16.92 1.41 25.01
CA PRO A 203 -15.68 1.15 25.74
C PRO A 203 -14.56 2.12 25.31
N SER A 204 -13.91 2.75 26.29
CA SER A 204 -12.84 3.74 26.07
C SER A 204 -11.72 3.61 27.11
N GLN A 205 -10.49 3.95 26.72
CA GLN A 205 -9.30 3.88 27.58
C GLN A 205 -8.31 4.98 27.18
N VAL A 206 -7.68 5.64 28.16
CA VAL A 206 -6.60 6.60 27.93
C VAL A 206 -5.26 5.93 28.25
N GLU A 207 -4.29 6.04 27.33
CA GLU A 207 -2.88 5.67 27.53
C GLU A 207 -2.00 6.84 27.11
N GLY A 208 -1.21 7.39 28.04
CA GLY A 208 -0.46 8.62 27.80
C GLY A 208 -1.38 9.78 27.42
N ASP A 209 -1.12 10.41 26.28
CA ASP A 209 -1.89 11.53 25.73
C ASP A 209 -2.88 11.08 24.61
N ILE A 210 -3.20 9.78 24.54
CA ILE A 210 -4.06 9.21 23.50
C ILE A 210 -5.30 8.58 24.16
N LEU A 211 -6.48 8.96 23.67
CA LEU A 211 -7.75 8.28 23.94
C LEU A 211 -7.99 7.19 22.89
N TYR A 212 -8.21 5.97 23.34
CA TYR A 212 -8.66 4.85 22.53
C TYR A 212 -10.13 4.56 22.82
N PHE A 213 -10.89 4.15 21.81
CA PHE A 213 -12.29 3.72 21.96
C PHE A 213 -12.68 2.70 20.89
N LEU A 214 -13.66 1.86 21.22
CA LEU A 214 -14.21 0.90 20.27
C LEU A 214 -15.13 1.62 19.28
N ALA A 215 -14.77 1.61 18.00
CA ALA A 215 -15.63 2.06 16.92
C ALA A 215 -16.28 0.84 16.27
N SER A 216 -17.58 0.65 16.54
CA SER A 216 -18.32 -0.50 16.05
C SER A 216 -19.04 -0.18 14.75
N SER A 217 -19.03 -1.14 13.84
CA SER A 217 -19.80 -1.16 12.61
C SER A 217 -19.57 0.08 11.75
N VAL A 218 -18.33 0.55 11.62
CA VAL A 218 -18.01 1.70 10.77
C VAL A 218 -18.24 1.30 9.30
N PRO A 219 -19.08 2.04 8.54
CA PRO A 219 -19.45 1.65 7.18
C PRO A 219 -18.26 1.67 6.21
N PRO A 220 -18.35 0.99 5.06
CA PRO A 220 -17.32 1.04 4.03
C PRO A 220 -17.22 2.45 3.44
N LEU A 221 -15.99 2.87 3.13
CA LEU A 221 -15.67 4.19 2.55
C LEU A 221 -16.56 5.27 3.16
N GLY A 222 -16.54 5.38 4.48
CA GLY A 222 -17.57 6.05 5.26
C GLY A 222 -17.16 6.24 6.70
N TYR A 223 -18.00 6.91 7.49
CA TYR A 223 -17.67 7.25 8.88
C TYR A 223 -18.83 7.01 9.84
N ARG A 224 -18.48 6.98 11.14
CA ARG A 224 -19.40 7.16 12.27
C ARG A 224 -18.92 8.30 13.18
N THR A 225 -19.83 9.07 13.76
CA THR A 225 -19.50 10.18 14.67
C THR A 225 -19.71 9.81 16.13
N TYR A 226 -18.84 10.32 17.00
CA TYR A 226 -18.82 10.05 18.44
C TYR A 226 -18.67 11.35 19.21
N ARG A 227 -19.36 11.46 20.34
CA ARG A 227 -19.21 12.57 21.28
C ARG A 227 -18.27 12.18 22.40
N ILE A 228 -17.37 13.09 22.76
CA ILE A 228 -16.45 12.89 23.87
C ILE A 228 -16.81 13.88 24.96
N VAL A 229 -17.20 13.36 26.12
CA VAL A 229 -17.67 14.17 27.24
C VAL A 229 -16.85 13.88 28.49
N GLU A 230 -16.49 14.92 29.23
CA GLU A 230 -15.89 14.78 30.56
C GLU A 230 -16.89 14.15 31.54
N SER A 231 -16.41 13.23 32.38
CA SER A 231 -17.23 12.51 33.35
C SER A 231 -16.56 12.43 34.70
N GLN A 232 -17.35 12.42 35.78
CA GLN A 232 -16.84 12.15 37.13
C GLN A 232 -16.77 10.65 37.47
N LYS A 233 -17.11 9.77 36.52
CA LYS A 233 -17.31 8.34 36.77
C LYS A 233 -16.29 7.50 36.00
N ILE A 234 -15.47 6.76 36.74
CA ILE A 234 -14.48 5.79 36.22
C ILE A 234 -15.22 4.63 35.55
N CYS A 235 -14.89 4.33 34.30
CA CYS A 235 -15.37 3.13 33.60
C CYS A 235 -14.38 1.96 33.82
N GLY A 236 -14.86 0.87 34.41
CA GLY A 236 -14.28 -0.49 34.31
C GLY A 236 -13.04 -0.82 35.17
N GLN A 237 -13.19 -1.76 36.09
CA GLN A 237 -12.14 -2.24 37.02
C GLN A 237 -11.30 -3.38 36.41
N LYS A 238 -10.03 -3.45 36.85
CA LYS A 238 -8.98 -4.42 36.50
C LYS A 238 -9.37 -5.86 36.84
N ASP A 239 -9.26 -6.78 35.88
CA ASP A 239 -9.05 -8.21 36.12
C ASP A 239 -8.15 -8.79 35.01
N SER A 240 -7.17 -9.58 35.46
CA SER A 240 -6.10 -10.37 34.80
C SER A 240 -6.01 -10.50 33.27
N LEU A 241 -4.76 -10.62 32.77
CA LEU A 241 -4.27 -10.92 31.40
C LEU A 241 -4.93 -12.14 30.71
N GLN A 242 -6.21 -12.01 30.40
CA GLN A 242 -7.02 -12.90 29.56
C GLN A 242 -8.12 -12.03 28.95
N ASN A 243 -8.28 -12.08 27.62
CA ASN A 243 -9.46 -11.50 26.97
C ASN A 243 -10.47 -12.62 26.61
N LEU A 244 -11.51 -12.27 25.86
CA LEU A 244 -12.53 -13.23 25.43
C LEU A 244 -12.01 -14.21 24.36
N PHE A 245 -10.90 -13.90 23.68
CA PHE A 245 -10.44 -14.60 22.48
C PHE A 245 -9.20 -15.46 22.71
N TYR A 246 -8.21 -14.94 23.43
CA TYR A 246 -6.89 -15.53 23.59
C TYR A 246 -6.40 -15.52 25.04
N ARG A 247 -5.68 -16.58 25.40
CA ARG A 247 -4.77 -16.60 26.55
C ARG A 247 -3.33 -16.69 26.03
N VAL A 248 -2.47 -15.77 26.49
CA VAL A 248 -1.09 -15.67 26.02
C VAL A 248 -0.10 -15.87 27.15
N GLU A 249 0.94 -16.67 26.91
CA GLU A 249 2.03 -16.89 27.85
C GLU A 249 3.37 -16.50 27.21
N ILE A 250 4.23 -15.82 27.98
CA ILE A 250 5.56 -15.39 27.56
C ILE A 250 6.61 -16.30 28.19
N ASP A 251 7.57 -16.76 27.40
CA ASP A 251 8.74 -17.46 27.91
C ASP A 251 9.72 -16.46 28.55
N PRO A 252 9.97 -16.54 29.87
CA PRO A 252 10.84 -15.60 30.57
C PRO A 252 12.33 -15.72 30.19
N LEU A 253 12.74 -16.81 29.53
CA LEU A 253 14.14 -16.98 29.10
C LEU A 253 14.41 -16.33 27.75
N THR A 254 13.45 -16.40 26.82
CA THR A 254 13.63 -15.92 25.45
C THR A 254 12.92 -14.60 25.17
N GLY A 255 11.93 -14.23 26.00
CA GLY A 255 11.04 -13.10 25.76
C GLY A 255 10.01 -13.32 24.64
N GLY A 256 10.04 -14.49 23.99
CA GLY A 256 9.06 -14.89 22.98
C GLY A 256 7.77 -15.41 23.58
N ILE A 257 6.75 -15.60 22.73
CA ILE A 257 5.43 -16.08 23.13
C ILE A 257 5.42 -17.62 23.09
N SER A 258 5.28 -18.26 24.24
CA SER A 258 5.29 -19.72 24.37
C SER A 258 3.93 -20.38 24.19
N SER A 259 2.83 -19.62 24.31
CA SER A 259 1.46 -20.09 24.10
C SER A 259 0.57 -18.93 23.67
N ILE A 260 -0.29 -19.20 22.69
CA ILE A 260 -1.45 -18.41 22.28
C ILE A 260 -2.61 -19.40 22.15
N TYR A 261 -3.36 -19.55 23.23
CA TYR A 261 -4.53 -20.43 23.25
C TYR A 261 -5.76 -19.66 22.80
N ASP A 262 -6.34 -20.03 21.65
CA ASP A 262 -7.64 -19.55 21.18
C ASP A 262 -8.74 -20.19 22.05
N ILE A 263 -9.45 -19.35 22.79
CA ILE A 263 -10.46 -19.75 23.77
C ILE A 263 -11.75 -20.22 23.09
N GLU A 264 -12.14 -19.56 22.00
CA GLU A 264 -13.38 -19.88 21.27
C GLU A 264 -13.24 -21.22 20.57
N GLU A 265 -12.08 -21.44 19.98
CA GLU A 265 -11.80 -22.59 19.14
C GLU A 265 -11.21 -23.76 19.95
N GLY A 266 -10.70 -23.48 21.15
CA GLY A 266 -10.13 -24.46 22.05
C GLY A 266 -8.78 -25.03 21.59
N THR A 267 -8.03 -24.28 20.78
CA THR A 267 -6.79 -24.71 20.11
C THR A 267 -5.58 -23.85 20.51
N GLU A 268 -4.41 -24.47 20.48
CA GLU A 268 -3.12 -23.79 20.67
C GLU A 268 -2.57 -23.37 19.31
N LEU A 269 -2.23 -22.09 19.16
CA LEU A 269 -1.67 -21.57 17.91
C LEU A 269 -0.14 -21.69 17.86
N VAL A 270 0.55 -21.79 19.00
CA VAL A 270 2.01 -21.89 19.06
C VAL A 270 2.48 -23.32 18.85
N GLY A 271 3.38 -23.54 17.90
CA GLY A 271 3.95 -24.84 17.60
C GLY A 271 4.87 -25.36 18.70
N THR A 272 5.05 -26.69 18.73
CA THR A 272 5.86 -27.33 19.77
C THR A 272 7.35 -26.98 19.62
N GLY A 273 7.98 -26.55 20.72
CA GLY A 273 9.44 -26.54 20.85
C GLY A 273 10.12 -25.19 20.63
N GLU A 274 9.44 -24.16 20.11
CA GLU A 274 10.04 -22.83 19.94
C GLU A 274 9.02 -21.68 20.06
N PRO A 275 9.24 -20.71 20.99
CA PRO A 275 8.36 -19.55 21.14
C PRO A 275 8.25 -18.68 19.87
N LEU A 276 7.06 -18.15 19.61
CA LEU A 276 6.82 -17.15 18.55
C LEU A 276 7.52 -15.84 18.88
N ALA A 277 7.93 -15.10 17.84
CA ALA A 277 8.49 -13.76 17.95
C ALA A 277 9.69 -13.65 18.92
N LYS A 278 10.39 -14.77 19.18
CA LYS A 278 11.62 -14.75 19.98
C LYS A 278 12.74 -14.06 19.21
N TYR A 279 13.64 -13.40 19.92
CA TYR A 279 14.82 -12.80 19.29
C TYR A 279 15.88 -13.87 19.00
N VAL A 280 16.30 -13.99 17.73
CA VAL A 280 17.41 -14.87 17.34
C VAL A 280 18.48 -14.10 16.59
N TYR A 281 19.70 -14.12 17.13
CA TYR A 281 20.90 -13.55 16.53
C TYR A 281 21.85 -14.65 16.04
N ASN A 282 22.31 -14.54 14.79
CA ASN A 282 23.26 -15.47 14.17
C ASN A 282 22.85 -16.96 14.30
N GLY A 283 21.55 -17.23 14.18
CA GLY A 283 20.97 -18.57 14.13
C GLY A 283 20.79 -19.29 15.47
N ASN A 284 21.45 -18.87 16.56
CA ASN A 284 21.37 -19.60 17.83
C ASN A 284 21.53 -18.76 19.11
N GLN A 285 21.77 -17.45 19.02
CA GLN A 285 21.92 -16.60 20.19
C GLN A 285 20.61 -15.89 20.51
N GLY A 286 20.17 -15.98 21.76
CA GLY A 286 19.02 -15.25 22.27
C GLY A 286 19.42 -13.94 22.98
N PRO A 287 18.46 -13.27 23.63
CA PRO A 287 18.76 -12.16 24.51
C PRO A 287 19.64 -12.59 25.70
N THR A 288 20.47 -11.67 26.20
CA THR A 288 21.28 -11.87 27.42
C THR A 288 20.52 -11.57 28.70
N SER A 289 19.45 -10.76 28.61
CA SER A 289 18.52 -10.48 29.69
C SER A 289 17.13 -10.22 29.13
N VAL A 290 16.12 -10.61 29.89
CA VAL A 290 14.69 -10.44 29.57
C VAL A 290 14.00 -9.91 30.82
N GLU A 291 13.32 -8.79 30.69
CA GLU A 291 12.49 -8.19 31.71
C GLU A 291 11.06 -8.06 31.18
N ILE A 292 10.12 -8.76 31.81
CA ILE A 292 8.69 -8.71 31.48
C ILE A 292 8.01 -7.82 32.51
N ILE A 293 7.40 -6.72 32.06
CA ILE A 293 6.65 -5.80 32.89
C ILE A 293 5.19 -5.71 32.41
N PRO A 294 4.22 -5.56 33.31
CA PRO A 294 2.86 -5.23 32.93
C PRO A 294 2.84 -3.91 32.13
N GLY A 295 2.14 -3.91 31.01
CA GLY A 295 1.80 -2.69 30.28
C GLY A 295 0.46 -2.13 30.74
N GLU A 296 -0.24 -1.47 29.83
CA GLU A 296 -1.58 -0.95 30.05
C GLU A 296 -2.59 -2.06 30.32
N SER A 297 -3.57 -1.79 31.17
CA SER A 297 -4.70 -2.68 31.45
C SER A 297 -5.95 -1.83 31.65
N GLY A 298 -6.91 -1.97 30.74
CA GLY A 298 -8.16 -1.25 30.78
C GLY A 298 -9.30 -1.98 30.05
N PRO A 299 -10.41 -1.29 29.79
CA PRO A 299 -11.60 -1.91 29.22
C PRO A 299 -11.46 -2.29 27.73
N LEU A 300 -10.49 -1.72 26.99
CA LEU A 300 -10.31 -2.02 25.57
C LEU A 300 -9.25 -3.06 25.29
N PHE A 301 -8.13 -2.96 25.97
CA PHE A 301 -7.00 -3.86 25.77
C PHE A 301 -6.16 -3.99 27.02
N GLU A 302 -5.35 -5.04 27.03
CA GLU A 302 -4.28 -5.23 27.99
C GLU A 302 -2.98 -5.47 27.25
N SER A 303 -1.86 -5.09 27.85
CA SER A 303 -0.57 -5.30 27.23
C SER A 303 0.50 -5.76 28.21
N LEU A 304 1.51 -6.40 27.64
CA LEU A 304 2.76 -6.76 28.30
C LEU A 304 3.90 -6.10 27.54
N VAL A 305 4.89 -5.60 28.27
CA VAL A 305 6.12 -5.06 27.68
C VAL A 305 7.28 -5.97 28.07
N ILE A 306 8.04 -6.40 27.08
CA ILE A 306 9.22 -7.25 27.21
C ILE A 306 10.44 -6.44 26.77
N ASN A 307 11.27 -6.05 27.72
CA ASN A 307 12.54 -5.39 27.46
C ASN A 307 13.64 -6.44 27.43
N MET A 308 14.49 -6.39 26.41
CA MET A 308 15.58 -7.34 26.20
C MET A 308 16.89 -6.61 25.91
N GLU A 309 17.96 -7.06 26.54
CA GLU A 309 19.31 -6.81 26.04
C GLU A 309 19.70 -7.97 25.13
N ALA A 310 20.08 -7.69 23.90
CA ALA A 310 20.43 -8.72 22.94
C ALA A 310 21.63 -8.33 22.06
N PRO A 311 22.46 -9.31 21.63
CA PRO A 311 23.55 -9.07 20.67
C PRO A 311 23.08 -8.30 19.43
N GLY A 312 23.94 -7.52 18.78
CA GLY A 312 23.55 -6.74 17.59
C GLY A 312 22.61 -5.54 17.84
N SER A 313 22.08 -5.36 19.05
CA SER A 313 21.19 -4.25 19.43
C SER A 313 21.70 -3.48 20.67
N ARG A 314 21.29 -2.22 20.81
CA ARG A 314 21.38 -1.43 22.07
C ARG A 314 20.22 -1.71 23.02
N GLY A 315 19.16 -2.33 22.51
CA GLY A 315 18.00 -2.82 23.25
C GLY A 315 16.92 -3.29 22.28
N VAL A 316 16.09 -4.23 22.73
CA VAL A 316 14.89 -4.66 22.02
C VAL A 316 13.71 -4.53 22.97
N ARG A 317 12.63 -3.89 22.51
CA ARG A 317 11.36 -3.78 23.23
C ARG A 317 10.28 -4.48 22.41
N SER A 318 9.67 -5.52 22.97
CA SER A 318 8.47 -6.14 22.41
C SER A 318 7.26 -5.75 23.25
N GLN A 319 6.16 -5.34 22.64
CA GLN A 319 4.90 -5.09 23.30
C GLN A 319 3.84 -6.00 22.72
N VAL A 320 3.21 -6.80 23.58
CA VAL A 320 2.12 -7.71 23.22
C VAL A 320 0.81 -7.10 23.70
N ILE A 321 -0.17 -6.93 22.81
CA ILE A 321 -1.45 -6.25 23.08
C ILE A 321 -2.60 -7.21 22.78
N LEU A 322 -3.50 -7.38 23.75
CA LEU A 322 -4.70 -8.20 23.69
C LEU A 322 -5.94 -7.32 23.71
N TYR A 323 -6.65 -7.25 22.58
CA TYR A 323 -7.89 -6.47 22.46
C TYR A 323 -9.10 -7.22 23.00
N LYS A 324 -9.93 -6.57 23.83
CA LYS A 324 -11.08 -7.21 24.51
C LYS A 324 -12.32 -7.36 23.64
N HIS A 325 -12.43 -6.56 22.58
CA HIS A 325 -13.62 -6.46 21.73
C HIS A 325 -13.37 -6.76 20.25
N VAL A 326 -12.11 -7.02 19.87
CA VAL A 326 -11.71 -7.37 18.50
C VAL A 326 -10.82 -8.61 18.59
N LYS A 327 -11.11 -9.66 17.83
CA LYS A 327 -10.32 -10.90 17.81
C LYS A 327 -8.98 -10.68 17.10
N LYS A 328 -8.06 -10.02 17.80
CA LYS A 328 -6.73 -9.60 17.32
C LYS A 328 -5.75 -9.62 18.49
N LEU A 329 -4.59 -10.25 18.27
CA LEU A 329 -3.38 -10.09 19.08
C LEU A 329 -2.41 -9.22 18.28
N GLU A 330 -1.83 -8.20 18.90
CA GLU A 330 -0.83 -7.35 18.26
C GLU A 330 0.52 -7.48 18.97
N ILE A 331 1.60 -7.54 18.19
CA ILE A 331 2.98 -7.62 18.67
C ILE A 331 3.77 -6.51 17.99
N ASN A 332 4.29 -5.57 18.79
CA ASN A 332 5.11 -4.47 18.33
C ASN A 332 6.54 -4.69 18.81
N ILE A 333 7.47 -4.97 17.88
CA ILE A 333 8.88 -5.22 18.17
C ILE A 333 9.70 -4.02 17.71
N THR A 334 10.28 -3.27 18.65
CA THR A 334 11.20 -2.17 18.39
C THR A 334 12.63 -2.60 18.73
N ILE A 335 13.55 -2.46 17.78
CA ILE A 335 14.97 -2.75 17.94
C ILE A 335 15.76 -1.45 17.79
N ASP A 336 16.62 -1.11 18.74
CA ASP A 336 17.68 -0.12 18.52
C ASP A 336 18.91 -0.84 17.96
N LYS A 337 19.00 -0.94 16.64
CA LYS A 337 20.02 -1.71 15.93
C LYS A 337 21.37 -1.01 15.99
N LYS A 338 22.40 -1.73 16.46
CA LYS A 338 23.81 -1.28 16.44
C LYS A 338 24.34 -1.27 15.02
N GLU A 339 25.46 -0.57 14.82
CA GLU A 339 26.23 -0.64 13.58
C GLU A 339 26.57 -2.09 13.21
N PRO A 340 26.52 -2.45 11.91
CA PRO A 340 26.78 -3.81 11.46
C PRO A 340 28.21 -4.26 11.79
N VAL A 341 28.35 -5.56 12.07
CA VAL A 341 29.64 -6.22 12.34
C VAL A 341 30.03 -7.21 11.23
N SER A 342 31.33 -7.38 11.01
CA SER A 342 31.90 -8.33 10.04
C SER A 342 32.24 -9.67 10.72
N PRO A 343 32.09 -10.85 10.06
CA PRO A 343 31.76 -11.05 8.65
C PRO A 343 30.29 -11.32 8.34
N MET A 344 29.39 -11.48 9.32
CA MET A 344 27.95 -11.64 9.05
C MET A 344 27.15 -11.39 10.34
N GLU A 345 26.02 -10.69 10.21
CA GLU A 345 25.00 -10.62 11.26
C GLU A 345 23.62 -10.98 10.69
N SER A 346 22.82 -11.68 11.48
CA SER A 346 21.43 -11.98 11.14
C SER A 346 20.59 -11.85 12.39
N ILE A 347 19.43 -11.24 12.24
CA ILE A 347 18.41 -11.12 13.27
C ILE A 347 17.11 -11.60 12.66
N HIS A 348 16.46 -12.59 13.28
CA HIS A 348 15.15 -13.04 12.85
C HIS A 348 14.26 -13.34 14.06
N PHE A 349 12.96 -13.30 13.80
CA PHE A 349 11.88 -13.56 14.74
C PHE A 349 11.03 -14.68 14.17
N PRO A 350 11.18 -15.92 14.65
CA PRO A 350 10.46 -17.02 14.06
C PRO A 350 8.99 -17.03 14.51
N PHE A 351 8.10 -17.42 13.60
CA PHE A 351 6.66 -17.56 13.84
C PHE A 351 6.22 -19.02 13.59
N HIS A 352 6.66 -19.93 14.47
CA HIS A 352 6.26 -21.34 14.47
C HIS A 352 4.81 -21.55 14.93
N PHE A 353 3.87 -21.59 13.98
CA PHE A 353 2.48 -21.97 14.26
C PHE A 353 2.31 -23.49 14.45
N ALA A 354 1.30 -23.89 15.23
CA ALA A 354 1.05 -25.29 15.58
C ALA A 354 0.50 -26.13 14.41
N SER A 355 -0.30 -25.50 13.55
CA SER A 355 -0.69 -26.07 12.26
C SER A 355 0.34 -25.68 11.21
N LEU A 356 0.72 -26.63 10.36
CA LEU A 356 1.61 -26.45 9.21
C LEU A 356 0.98 -27.14 7.99
N SER A 357 -0.29 -26.82 7.74
CA SER A 357 -1.04 -27.24 6.55
C SER A 357 -0.59 -26.42 5.34
N ASP A 358 -1.51 -25.78 4.62
CA ASP A 358 -1.19 -24.93 3.49
C ASP A 358 -0.73 -23.54 3.95
N VAL A 359 0.48 -23.16 3.57
CA VAL A 359 1.08 -21.86 3.87
C VAL A 359 0.91 -20.95 2.66
N PHE A 360 0.27 -19.81 2.87
CA PHE A 360 0.02 -18.79 1.86
C PHE A 360 0.76 -17.51 2.20
N TYR A 361 1.22 -16.79 1.19
CA TYR A 361 1.75 -15.43 1.35
C TYR A 361 1.10 -14.47 0.36
N ASP A 362 0.90 -13.21 0.79
CA ASP A 362 0.28 -12.16 -0.02
C ASP A 362 1.27 -11.56 -1.02
N ILE A 363 0.84 -11.50 -2.28
CA ILE A 363 1.49 -10.80 -3.38
C ILE A 363 0.51 -9.78 -4.00
N PRO A 364 0.95 -8.83 -4.84
CA PRO A 364 0.06 -7.85 -5.45
C PRO A 364 -1.14 -8.45 -6.19
N SER A 365 -0.98 -9.65 -6.75
CA SER A 365 -2.00 -10.33 -7.58
C SER A 365 -2.86 -11.35 -6.83
N GLY A 366 -2.61 -11.65 -5.55
CA GLY A 366 -3.42 -12.58 -4.76
C GLY A 366 -2.61 -13.17 -3.61
N MET A 367 -3.08 -14.27 -3.05
CA MET A 367 -2.23 -15.10 -2.20
C MET A 367 -1.69 -16.28 -3.01
N VAL A 368 -0.48 -16.72 -2.70
CA VAL A 368 0.18 -17.86 -3.36
C VAL A 368 0.36 -18.96 -2.34
N ASN A 369 -0.05 -20.19 -2.67
CA ASN A 369 0.33 -21.37 -1.89
C ASN A 369 1.81 -21.67 -2.14
N LEU A 370 2.60 -21.65 -1.06
CA LEU A 370 4.06 -21.85 -1.08
C LEU A 370 4.48 -23.18 -1.75
N TYR A 371 3.64 -24.20 -1.72
CA TYR A 371 3.95 -25.54 -2.24
C TYR A 371 3.34 -25.83 -3.60
N ASP A 372 2.10 -25.38 -3.83
CA ASP A 372 1.31 -25.78 -4.99
C ASP A 372 1.36 -24.76 -6.14
N ASP A 373 1.59 -23.48 -5.84
CA ASP A 373 1.48 -22.40 -6.82
C ASP A 373 2.84 -21.91 -7.34
N GLU A 374 3.97 -22.46 -6.88
CA GLU A 374 5.30 -22.07 -7.34
C GLU A 374 5.79 -22.89 -8.56
N LEU A 375 6.43 -22.19 -9.52
CA LEU A 375 7.10 -22.86 -10.62
C LEU A 375 8.32 -23.66 -10.14
N SER A 376 8.43 -24.90 -10.62
CA SER A 376 9.55 -25.79 -10.31
C SER A 376 10.91 -25.12 -10.61
N GLY A 377 11.77 -25.05 -9.59
CA GLY A 377 13.11 -24.45 -9.67
C GLY A 377 13.20 -22.99 -9.22
N PHE A 378 12.07 -22.35 -8.88
CA PHE A 378 12.03 -20.99 -8.37
C PHE A 378 11.97 -20.90 -6.85
N ARG A 379 11.69 -22.00 -6.13
CA ARG A 379 11.63 -22.00 -4.66
C ARG A 379 12.90 -21.41 -4.04
N THR A 380 12.72 -20.40 -3.21
CA THR A 380 13.81 -19.72 -2.48
C THR A 380 13.61 -19.82 -0.97
N LEU A 381 14.53 -19.23 -0.20
CA LEU A 381 14.36 -19.08 1.24
C LEU A 381 13.57 -17.82 1.62
N HIS A 382 13.63 -16.74 0.82
CA HIS A 382 13.12 -15.42 1.21
C HIS A 382 12.11 -14.89 0.20
N TYR A 383 10.99 -14.37 0.69
CA TYR A 383 9.85 -13.95 -0.10
C TYR A 383 9.48 -12.51 0.24
N ALA A 384 9.26 -11.71 -0.79
CA ALA A 384 8.71 -10.37 -0.65
C ALA A 384 7.21 -10.52 -0.40
N VAL A 385 6.83 -10.48 0.87
CA VAL A 385 5.43 -10.57 1.30
C VAL A 385 4.87 -9.17 1.39
N GLN A 386 3.67 -8.96 0.85
CA GLN A 386 3.05 -7.65 0.88
C GLN A 386 2.49 -7.34 2.28
N HIS A 387 1.45 -8.04 2.72
CA HIS A 387 0.80 -7.72 4.01
C HIS A 387 0.67 -8.88 4.99
N TYR A 388 0.66 -10.13 4.52
CA TYR A 388 0.46 -11.26 5.42
C TYR A 388 1.03 -12.59 4.93
N VAL A 389 1.26 -13.45 5.91
CA VAL A 389 1.36 -14.91 5.75
C VAL A 389 0.14 -15.52 6.41
N ALA A 390 -0.48 -16.51 5.78
CA ALA A 390 -1.60 -17.26 6.33
C ALA A 390 -1.27 -18.75 6.36
N VAL A 391 -1.73 -19.44 7.40
CA VAL A 391 -1.74 -20.89 7.48
C VAL A 391 -3.19 -21.32 7.49
N LEU A 392 -3.62 -21.99 6.42
CA LEU A 392 -5.01 -22.39 6.21
C LEU A 392 -5.11 -23.92 6.17
N GLY A 393 -6.07 -24.51 6.87
CA GLY A 393 -6.30 -25.96 6.90
C GLY A 393 -6.56 -26.56 8.29
N ASP A 394 -6.95 -27.83 8.33
CA ASP A 394 -7.20 -28.62 9.56
C ASP A 394 -8.22 -28.02 10.56
N GLY A 395 -9.22 -27.26 10.06
CA GLY A 395 -10.29 -26.69 10.89
C GLY A 395 -9.86 -25.50 11.75
N MET A 396 -8.64 -24.99 11.58
CA MET A 396 -8.19 -23.77 12.23
C MET A 396 -7.28 -22.95 11.32
N ASN A 397 -7.75 -21.79 10.88
CA ASN A 397 -6.93 -20.88 10.08
C ASN A 397 -6.25 -19.85 10.98
N CYS A 398 -5.03 -19.48 10.65
CA CYS A 398 -4.25 -18.44 11.35
C CYS A 398 -3.66 -17.46 10.34
N VAL A 399 -3.68 -16.17 10.67
CA VAL A 399 -3.12 -15.12 9.80
C VAL A 399 -2.15 -14.27 10.59
N LEU A 400 -0.97 -14.06 10.03
CA LEU A 400 0.08 -13.17 10.49
C LEU A 400 0.17 -11.97 9.55
N ALA A 401 -0.49 -10.88 9.90
CA ALA A 401 -0.37 -9.60 9.21
C ALA A 401 0.88 -8.85 9.67
N SER A 402 1.57 -8.14 8.78
CA SER A 402 2.76 -7.38 9.15
C SER A 402 3.09 -6.22 8.19
N ASN A 403 3.85 -5.25 8.68
CA ASN A 403 4.56 -4.25 7.87
C ASN A 403 5.97 -4.70 7.45
N ALA A 404 6.34 -5.93 7.78
CA ALA A 404 7.58 -6.57 7.38
C ALA A 404 7.64 -6.80 5.85
N PRO A 405 8.66 -6.28 5.15
CA PRO A 405 8.76 -6.43 3.70
C PRO A 405 9.27 -7.80 3.23
N LEU A 406 9.73 -8.65 4.16
CA LEU A 406 10.40 -9.92 3.83
C LEU A 406 10.12 -11.00 4.88
N PHE A 407 9.82 -12.21 4.41
CA PHE A 407 9.72 -13.41 5.24
C PHE A 407 10.62 -14.52 4.71
N GLY A 408 11.17 -15.29 5.65
CA GLY A 408 11.91 -16.52 5.40
C GLY A 408 11.04 -17.76 5.64
N PHE A 409 11.26 -18.83 4.88
CA PHE A 409 10.63 -20.14 5.11
C PHE A 409 11.71 -21.24 5.12
N LEU A 410 12.26 -21.54 6.30
CA LEU A 410 13.38 -22.49 6.48
C LEU A 410 12.96 -23.96 6.35
N THR A 411 11.79 -24.31 6.87
CA THR A 411 11.19 -25.64 6.75
C THR A 411 9.71 -25.47 6.42
N ASP A 412 8.78 -25.50 7.36
CA ASP A 412 7.35 -25.27 7.06
C ASP A 412 6.76 -24.12 7.89
N SER A 413 7.53 -23.55 8.80
CA SER A 413 7.12 -22.42 9.65
C SER A 413 7.65 -21.10 9.11
N PRO A 414 6.82 -20.04 9.04
CA PRO A 414 7.30 -18.72 8.66
C PRO A 414 8.29 -18.19 9.70
N SER A 415 9.41 -17.61 9.25
CA SER A 415 10.28 -16.77 10.06
C SER A 415 10.25 -15.35 9.53
N PHE A 416 10.01 -14.38 10.41
CA PHE A 416 10.24 -13.00 10.03
C PHE A 416 11.74 -12.72 10.09
N ASP A 417 12.35 -12.54 8.92
CA ASP A 417 13.76 -12.25 8.80
C ASP A 417 13.99 -10.74 8.87
N CYS A 418 14.07 -10.22 10.11
CA CYS A 418 14.32 -8.82 10.42
C CYS A 418 15.60 -8.27 9.77
N LEU A 419 16.62 -9.12 9.59
CA LEU A 419 17.88 -8.77 8.94
C LEU A 419 18.64 -10.04 8.55
N VAL A 420 19.01 -10.17 7.27
CA VAL A 420 19.98 -11.17 6.79
C VAL A 420 21.10 -10.44 6.07
N HIS A 421 22.09 -9.97 6.82
CA HIS A 421 23.25 -9.31 6.22
C HIS A 421 24.24 -10.36 5.72
N PHE A 422 24.30 -10.58 4.40
CA PHE A 422 25.35 -11.39 3.77
C PHE A 422 26.57 -10.50 3.43
N ALA A 423 27.67 -10.57 4.19
CA ALA A 423 28.88 -9.81 3.85
C ALA A 423 29.80 -10.52 2.83
N SER A 424 29.29 -11.45 2.00
CA SER A 424 30.16 -12.31 1.17
C SER A 424 30.27 -11.96 -0.32
N GLN A 425 29.81 -10.79 -0.78
CA GLN A 425 30.08 -10.32 -2.15
C GLN A 425 30.21 -8.78 -2.17
N GLY A 426 31.45 -8.28 -2.31
CA GLY A 426 31.86 -6.86 -2.29
C GLY A 426 30.81 -5.77 -2.59
N GLY A 427 30.45 -5.00 -1.55
CA GLY A 427 29.92 -3.63 -1.68
C GLY A 427 28.40 -3.47 -1.96
N LEU A 428 27.62 -4.54 -2.02
CA LEU A 428 26.20 -4.46 -2.39
C LEU A 428 25.21 -4.28 -1.22
N TYR A 429 25.66 -4.30 0.04
CA TYR A 429 24.77 -4.45 1.19
C TYR A 429 25.01 -3.38 2.25
N ARG A 430 23.96 -2.70 2.69
CA ARG A 430 24.00 -1.76 3.82
C ARG A 430 22.99 -2.21 4.86
N ALA A 431 23.43 -2.47 6.10
CA ALA A 431 22.52 -2.77 7.20
C ALA A 431 21.88 -1.49 7.75
N SER A 432 20.56 -1.48 7.91
CA SER A 432 19.88 -0.42 8.66
C SER A 432 20.39 -0.36 10.11
N THR A 433 20.48 0.84 10.68
CA THR A 433 20.86 1.06 12.08
C THR A 433 19.85 2.01 12.74
N GLY A 434 19.89 2.05 14.08
CA GLY A 434 18.97 2.86 14.87
C GLY A 434 17.64 2.15 15.15
N LEU A 435 16.61 2.92 15.45
CA LEU A 435 15.30 2.41 15.84
C LEU A 435 14.53 1.89 14.62
N ILE A 436 14.07 0.64 14.71
CA ILE A 436 13.22 -0.01 13.71
C ILE A 436 12.07 -0.69 14.44
N THR A 437 10.83 -0.46 13.99
CA THR A 437 9.64 -1.07 14.59
C THR A 437 8.91 -1.95 13.57
N PHE A 438 8.76 -3.21 13.92
CA PHE A 438 7.96 -4.19 13.19
C PHE A 438 6.67 -4.44 13.95
N ARG A 439 5.55 -4.44 13.23
CA ARG A 439 4.22 -4.69 13.78
C ARG A 439 3.70 -6.00 13.22
N PHE A 440 3.12 -6.81 14.08
CA PHE A 440 2.51 -8.09 13.72
C PHE A 440 1.11 -8.15 14.30
N GLY A 441 0.13 -8.48 13.46
CA GLY A 441 -1.22 -8.81 13.88
C GLY A 441 -1.44 -10.31 13.72
N ILE A 442 -1.98 -10.96 14.75
CA ILE A 442 -2.38 -12.37 14.71
C ILE A 442 -3.88 -12.47 14.94
N THR A 443 -4.55 -13.27 14.10
CA THR A 443 -5.92 -13.71 14.31
C THR A 443 -6.11 -15.16 13.87
N SER A 444 -7.17 -15.79 14.34
CA SER A 444 -7.51 -17.18 14.05
C SER A 444 -9.02 -17.43 13.99
N GLY A 445 -9.43 -18.47 13.27
CA GLY A 445 -10.81 -18.96 13.21
C GLY A 445 -11.09 -19.83 11.98
N GLU A 446 -12.21 -20.54 11.97
CA GLU A 446 -12.62 -21.39 10.83
C GLU A 446 -12.96 -20.55 9.57
N ASP A 447 -13.80 -19.52 9.69
CA ASP A 447 -14.26 -18.67 8.58
C ASP A 447 -13.46 -17.35 8.48
N LEU A 448 -12.13 -17.47 8.46
CA LEU A 448 -11.22 -16.32 8.41
C LEU A 448 -10.95 -15.87 6.98
N SER A 449 -11.02 -14.55 6.72
CA SER A 449 -10.50 -13.92 5.50
C SER A 449 -9.14 -13.28 5.80
N PRO A 450 -8.01 -13.89 5.34
CA PRO A 450 -6.68 -13.34 5.53
C PRO A 450 -6.53 -11.92 4.99
N ASP A 451 -7.08 -11.70 3.80
CA ASP A 451 -7.14 -10.41 3.13
C ASP A 451 -7.78 -9.34 4.02
N ARG A 452 -9.02 -9.57 4.46
CA ARG A 452 -9.75 -8.58 5.26
C ARG A 452 -9.03 -8.22 6.55
N PHE A 453 -8.48 -9.22 7.25
CA PHE A 453 -7.74 -8.97 8.48
C PHE A 453 -6.45 -8.18 8.23
N ALA A 454 -5.63 -8.60 7.28
CA ALA A 454 -4.34 -7.97 7.01
C ALA A 454 -4.51 -6.54 6.48
N TYR A 455 -5.46 -6.30 5.57
CA TYR A 455 -5.74 -4.96 5.07
C TYR A 455 -6.35 -4.07 6.17
N SER A 456 -7.17 -4.62 7.06
CA SER A 456 -7.64 -3.88 8.25
C SER A 456 -6.49 -3.47 9.17
N PHE A 457 -5.52 -4.37 9.37
CA PHE A 457 -4.33 -4.11 10.18
C PHE A 457 -3.43 -3.03 9.58
N SER A 458 -3.18 -3.06 8.26
CA SER A 458 -2.39 -2.04 7.56
C SER A 458 -3.13 -0.71 7.39
N ASN A 459 -4.47 -0.72 7.45
CA ASN A 459 -5.33 0.45 7.30
C ASN A 459 -6.18 0.65 8.56
N PRO A 460 -5.61 1.16 9.67
CA PRO A 460 -6.40 1.47 10.87
C PRO A 460 -7.49 2.51 10.56
N LEU A 461 -8.52 2.57 11.40
CA LEU A 461 -9.54 3.62 11.34
C LEU A 461 -8.90 5.00 11.57
N ILE A 462 -9.36 6.01 10.83
CA ILE A 462 -8.83 7.37 10.92
C ILE A 462 -9.80 8.22 11.75
N THR A 463 -9.31 8.88 12.78
CA THR A 463 -10.10 9.82 13.58
C THR A 463 -9.86 11.25 13.12
N LEU A 464 -10.92 12.06 13.12
CA LEU A 464 -10.86 13.47 12.77
C LEU A 464 -11.79 14.28 13.70
N PRO A 465 -11.29 15.36 14.34
CA PRO A 465 -12.15 16.28 15.08
C PRO A 465 -13.17 16.96 14.16
N VAL A 466 -14.41 17.02 14.61
CA VAL A 466 -15.53 17.68 13.92
C VAL A 466 -16.02 18.83 14.81
N SER A 467 -16.06 20.03 14.25
CA SER A 467 -16.58 21.21 14.95
C SER A 467 -18.09 21.29 14.81
N SER A 468 -18.78 21.91 15.79
CA SER A 468 -20.21 22.17 15.66
C SER A 468 -20.51 23.03 14.44
N GLY A 469 -21.43 22.59 13.58
CA GLY A 469 -21.67 23.24 12.29
C GLY A 469 -22.80 22.59 11.50
N SER A 470 -23.18 23.24 10.40
CA SER A 470 -24.25 22.81 9.50
C SER A 470 -23.72 22.23 8.19
N GLY A 471 -22.69 21.38 8.26
CA GLY A 471 -22.10 20.72 7.10
C GLY A 471 -23.13 19.96 6.26
N SER A 472 -22.78 19.65 5.00
CA SER A 472 -23.69 18.98 4.05
C SER A 472 -23.85 17.48 4.27
N LEU A 473 -22.87 16.82 4.90
CA LEU A 473 -22.88 15.41 5.25
C LEU A 473 -23.58 15.20 6.60
N PRO A 474 -24.30 14.08 6.81
CA PRO A 474 -25.07 13.86 8.03
C PRO A 474 -24.18 13.56 9.25
N GLU A 475 -24.65 13.94 10.43
CA GLU A 475 -24.15 13.41 11.71
C GLU A 475 -24.60 11.94 11.88
N GLY A 476 -23.91 11.16 12.72
CA GLY A 476 -24.21 9.74 12.94
C GLY A 476 -23.37 8.86 12.02
N GLU A 477 -24.01 8.09 11.14
CA GLU A 477 -23.34 7.22 10.16
C GLU A 477 -23.52 7.72 8.71
N TYR A 478 -22.46 7.61 7.90
CA TYR A 478 -22.55 7.82 6.46
C TYR A 478 -21.60 6.92 5.66
N SER A 479 -22.05 6.42 4.51
CA SER A 479 -21.22 5.67 3.54
C SER A 479 -21.20 6.39 2.21
N PHE A 480 -20.02 6.72 1.70
CA PHE A 480 -19.88 7.31 0.37
C PHE A 480 -20.08 6.28 -0.73
N ILE A 481 -19.52 5.08 -0.55
CA ILE A 481 -19.58 3.98 -1.51
C ILE A 481 -19.67 2.65 -0.75
N ASN A 482 -20.76 1.92 -0.94
CA ASN A 482 -20.92 0.55 -0.47
C ASN A 482 -20.66 -0.44 -1.60
N ILE A 483 -19.85 -1.47 -1.34
CA ILE A 483 -19.40 -2.45 -2.33
C ILE A 483 -19.85 -3.85 -1.87
N GLU A 484 -20.52 -4.57 -2.77
CA GLU A 484 -20.96 -5.95 -2.53
C GLU A 484 -20.48 -6.85 -3.68
N PRO A 485 -19.90 -8.03 -3.40
CA PRO A 485 -19.68 -8.61 -2.07
C PRO A 485 -18.53 -7.94 -1.31
N ASP A 486 -18.54 -8.07 0.02
CA ASP A 486 -17.61 -7.40 0.94
C ASP A 486 -16.18 -7.97 0.94
N PHE A 487 -15.95 -9.03 0.16
CA PHE A 487 -14.64 -9.65 -0.03
C PHE A 487 -13.79 -8.97 -1.11
N MET A 488 -14.35 -8.02 -1.87
CA MET A 488 -13.64 -7.32 -2.92
C MET A 488 -12.54 -6.42 -2.34
N ARG A 489 -11.31 -6.53 -2.87
CA ARG A 489 -10.18 -5.70 -2.43
C ARG A 489 -10.22 -4.36 -3.16
N LEU A 490 -10.28 -3.26 -2.40
CA LEU A 490 -10.15 -1.91 -2.94
C LEU A 490 -8.67 -1.57 -3.14
N LEU A 491 -8.29 -1.33 -4.40
CA LEU A 491 -6.93 -0.93 -4.74
C LEU A 491 -6.75 0.59 -4.71
N THR A 492 -7.77 1.34 -5.16
CA THR A 492 -7.79 2.81 -5.08
C THR A 492 -9.18 3.35 -5.41
N LEU A 493 -9.50 4.52 -4.85
CA LEU A 493 -10.46 5.48 -5.36
C LEU A 493 -9.71 6.78 -5.61
N LYS A 494 -9.65 7.25 -6.85
CA LYS A 494 -8.96 8.50 -7.20
C LYS A 494 -9.77 9.37 -8.16
N LYS A 495 -9.44 10.65 -8.31
CA LYS A 495 -9.93 11.45 -9.45
C LYS A 495 -9.35 10.89 -10.76
N ALA A 496 -10.14 10.88 -11.83
CA ALA A 496 -9.66 10.44 -13.14
C ALA A 496 -8.52 11.35 -13.63
N ASP A 497 -7.54 10.79 -14.35
CA ASP A 497 -6.36 11.51 -14.84
C ASP A 497 -6.72 12.61 -15.85
N ASP A 498 -7.85 12.44 -16.55
CA ASP A 498 -8.42 13.46 -17.44
C ASP A 498 -9.30 14.49 -16.70
N GLY A 499 -9.46 14.33 -15.38
CA GLY A 499 -10.29 15.18 -14.51
C GLY A 499 -11.78 14.85 -14.54
N HIS A 500 -12.24 13.92 -15.38
CA HIS A 500 -13.66 13.62 -15.59
C HIS A 500 -14.12 12.39 -14.80
N GLY A 501 -14.59 12.65 -13.58
CA GLY A 501 -15.13 11.63 -12.68
C GLY A 501 -14.10 11.06 -11.73
N LEU A 502 -14.46 9.95 -11.12
CA LEU A 502 -13.66 9.18 -10.17
C LEU A 502 -13.36 7.82 -10.77
N ILE A 503 -12.21 7.26 -10.42
CA ILE A 503 -11.77 5.94 -10.81
C ILE A 503 -11.71 5.07 -9.55
N LEU A 504 -12.54 4.03 -9.54
CA LEU A 504 -12.58 3.00 -8.52
C LEU A 504 -11.94 1.74 -9.09
N ARG A 505 -10.89 1.22 -8.44
CA ARG A 505 -10.24 -0.04 -8.83
C ARG A 505 -10.48 -1.11 -7.78
N LEU A 506 -11.12 -2.19 -8.19
CA LEU A 506 -11.45 -3.32 -7.33
C LEU A 506 -10.82 -4.58 -7.88
N LYS A 507 -10.33 -5.43 -7.00
CA LYS A 507 -9.80 -6.75 -7.34
C LYS A 507 -10.62 -7.81 -6.65
N ASN A 508 -10.96 -8.87 -7.39
CA ASN A 508 -11.48 -10.09 -6.81
C ASN A 508 -10.29 -10.97 -6.39
N PRO A 509 -10.04 -11.22 -5.09
CA PRO A 509 -8.88 -11.99 -4.67
C PRO A 509 -9.12 -13.51 -4.62
N TYR A 510 -10.30 -14.00 -5.05
CA TYR A 510 -10.72 -15.38 -4.86
C TYR A 510 -11.07 -16.09 -6.19
N ASP A 511 -11.05 -17.42 -6.15
CA ASP A 511 -11.41 -18.33 -7.27
C ASP A 511 -12.93 -18.45 -7.50
N ILE A 512 -13.67 -17.37 -7.29
CA ILE A 512 -15.12 -17.32 -7.46
C ILE A 512 -15.51 -16.21 -8.42
N SER A 513 -16.45 -16.49 -9.31
CA SER A 513 -17.13 -15.43 -10.06
C SER A 513 -18.24 -14.84 -9.20
N SER A 514 -18.46 -13.54 -9.26
CA SER A 514 -19.55 -12.88 -8.53
C SER A 514 -20.21 -11.76 -9.35
N SER A 515 -21.33 -11.25 -8.85
CA SER A 515 -21.90 -9.98 -9.31
C SER A 515 -21.39 -8.89 -8.39
N LEU A 516 -20.75 -7.87 -8.95
CA LEU A 516 -20.25 -6.71 -8.22
C LEU A 516 -21.32 -5.62 -8.27
N ARG A 517 -21.82 -5.23 -7.10
CA ARG A 517 -22.74 -4.11 -6.91
C ARG A 517 -22.05 -2.98 -6.16
N ILE A 518 -22.14 -1.78 -6.71
CA ILE A 518 -21.62 -0.54 -6.10
C ILE A 518 -22.81 0.39 -5.88
N ASN A 519 -23.03 0.83 -4.64
CA ASN A 519 -24.07 1.78 -4.28
C ASN A 519 -23.40 3.07 -3.77
N CYS A 520 -23.70 4.21 -4.38
CA CYS A 520 -23.14 5.50 -4.00
C CYS A 520 -24.08 6.26 -3.05
N GLY A 521 -23.52 6.84 -1.98
CA GLY A 521 -24.23 7.77 -1.09
C GLY A 521 -24.49 9.14 -1.72
N PHE A 522 -23.85 9.42 -2.86
CA PHE A 522 -24.02 10.62 -3.66
C PHE A 522 -24.79 10.33 -4.96
N ASN A 523 -25.32 11.38 -5.59
CA ASN A 523 -26.02 11.26 -6.87
C ASN A 523 -25.05 10.85 -7.99
N LEU A 524 -25.30 9.72 -8.64
CA LEU A 524 -24.48 9.19 -9.73
C LEU A 524 -25.16 9.47 -11.07
N ASN A 525 -24.48 10.20 -11.96
CA ASN A 525 -24.98 10.58 -13.28
C ASN A 525 -24.73 9.46 -14.31
N SER A 526 -23.51 8.93 -14.38
CA SER A 526 -23.15 7.83 -15.28
C SER A 526 -21.94 7.05 -14.75
N ALA A 527 -21.71 5.86 -15.30
CA ALA A 527 -20.56 5.03 -14.94
C ALA A 527 -20.07 4.20 -16.13
N TYR A 528 -18.78 3.86 -16.14
CA TYR A 528 -18.15 3.10 -17.24
C TYR A 528 -17.19 2.05 -16.69
N LEU A 529 -17.13 0.87 -17.33
CA LEU A 529 -15.96 0.01 -17.23
C LEU A 529 -14.84 0.61 -18.07
N THR A 530 -13.62 0.58 -17.54
CA THR A 530 -12.46 1.17 -18.20
C THR A 530 -11.26 0.23 -18.24
N THR A 531 -10.28 0.53 -19.08
CA THR A 531 -8.95 -0.08 -19.01
C THR A 531 -8.22 0.41 -17.75
N ILE A 532 -7.09 -0.22 -17.40
CA ILE A 532 -6.23 0.29 -16.32
C ILE A 532 -5.65 1.70 -16.62
N LEU A 533 -5.70 2.14 -17.88
CA LEU A 533 -5.34 3.49 -18.32
C LEU A 533 -6.56 4.43 -18.37
N GLU A 534 -7.69 4.02 -17.79
CA GLU A 534 -8.91 4.82 -17.62
C GLU A 534 -9.68 5.10 -18.91
N GLU A 535 -9.38 4.38 -19.99
CA GLU A 535 -10.09 4.47 -21.26
C GLU A 535 -11.43 3.73 -21.14
N ASN A 536 -12.54 4.41 -21.45
CA ASN A 536 -13.88 3.82 -21.35
C ASN A 536 -14.06 2.68 -22.37
N ILE A 537 -14.39 1.49 -21.87
CA ILE A 537 -14.65 0.28 -22.67
C ILE A 537 -16.16 0.09 -22.85
N GLN A 538 -16.93 0.25 -21.78
CA GLN A 538 -18.36 -0.06 -21.75
C GLN A 538 -19.10 0.87 -20.80
N ASN A 539 -20.27 1.35 -21.22
CA ASN A 539 -21.20 2.10 -20.36
C ASN A 539 -21.95 1.13 -19.42
N LEU A 540 -22.06 1.50 -18.15
CA LEU A 540 -22.80 0.75 -17.13
C LEU A 540 -24.16 1.40 -16.88
N THR A 541 -25.18 0.56 -16.64
CA THR A 541 -26.51 1.08 -16.31
C THR A 541 -26.52 1.56 -14.88
N VAL A 542 -26.84 2.85 -14.67
CA VAL A 542 -27.05 3.43 -13.34
C VAL A 542 -28.52 3.30 -12.98
N ASP A 543 -28.81 2.63 -11.87
CA ASP A 543 -30.15 2.56 -11.26
C ASP A 543 -30.07 3.09 -9.83
N SER A 544 -30.76 4.20 -9.55
CA SER A 544 -30.90 4.74 -8.19
C SER A 544 -29.56 4.91 -7.46
N ASN A 545 -28.57 5.54 -8.12
CA ASN A 545 -27.18 5.71 -7.65
C ASN A 545 -26.38 4.41 -7.45
N SER A 546 -26.83 3.31 -8.06
CA SER A 546 -26.14 2.02 -8.03
C SER A 546 -25.79 1.51 -9.42
N ILE A 547 -24.75 0.68 -9.48
CA ILE A 547 -24.33 -0.06 -10.67
C ILE A 547 -24.08 -1.52 -10.31
N GLU A 548 -24.32 -2.41 -11.27
CA GLU A 548 -24.10 -3.85 -11.10
C GLU A 548 -23.51 -4.45 -12.38
N PHE A 549 -22.46 -5.27 -12.24
CA PHE A 549 -21.83 -5.98 -13.35
C PHE A 549 -21.08 -7.24 -12.88
N PRO A 550 -20.89 -8.26 -13.73
CA PRO A 550 -20.19 -9.49 -13.34
C PRO A 550 -18.67 -9.27 -13.21
N VAL A 551 -18.04 -9.97 -12.27
CA VAL A 551 -16.58 -10.00 -12.09
C VAL A 551 -16.06 -11.43 -12.05
N SER A 552 -14.99 -11.67 -12.81
CA SER A 552 -14.30 -12.97 -12.86
C SER A 552 -13.31 -13.14 -11.69
N PRO A 553 -12.90 -14.38 -11.37
CA PRO A 553 -11.81 -14.65 -10.44
C PRO A 553 -10.55 -13.85 -10.78
N HIS A 554 -9.85 -13.34 -9.77
CA HIS A 554 -8.55 -12.63 -9.89
C HIS A 554 -8.55 -11.38 -10.78
N LEU A 555 -9.72 -10.94 -11.25
CA LEU A 555 -9.83 -9.80 -12.16
C LEU A 555 -9.73 -8.47 -11.41
N ILE A 556 -8.91 -7.57 -11.94
CA ILE A 556 -8.92 -6.16 -11.58
C ILE A 556 -9.95 -5.45 -12.46
N SER A 557 -11.03 -4.98 -11.84
CA SER A 557 -12.06 -4.16 -12.48
C SER A 557 -11.78 -2.68 -12.22
N THR A 558 -11.69 -1.88 -13.28
CA THR A 558 -11.59 -0.42 -13.19
C THR A 558 -12.90 0.20 -13.62
N VAL A 559 -13.50 0.99 -12.73
CA VAL A 559 -14.80 1.63 -12.94
C VAL A 559 -14.62 3.14 -12.84
N ARG A 560 -15.11 3.87 -13.85
CA ARG A 560 -15.26 5.32 -13.80
C ARG A 560 -16.66 5.65 -13.28
N LEU A 561 -16.76 6.43 -12.20
CA LEU A 561 -18.00 6.96 -11.63
C LEU A 561 -18.07 8.47 -11.92
N ILE A 562 -19.21 8.96 -12.40
CA ILE A 562 -19.44 10.39 -12.64
C ILE A 562 -20.53 10.89 -11.68
N PRO A 563 -20.16 11.52 -10.54
CA PRO A 563 -21.12 12.15 -9.63
C PRO A 563 -21.88 13.31 -10.29
N SER A 564 -23.09 13.63 -9.84
CA SER A 564 -23.80 14.86 -10.20
C SER A 564 -23.37 16.01 -9.27
N PRO A 565 -23.17 17.25 -9.76
CA PRO A 565 -23.45 17.75 -11.11
C PRO A 565 -22.30 17.57 -12.11
N TRP A 566 -21.29 16.77 -11.80
CA TRP A 566 -20.18 16.54 -12.71
C TRP A 566 -20.70 15.87 -14.00
N GLY A 567 -20.23 16.36 -15.15
CA GLY A 567 -20.70 15.86 -16.44
C GLY A 567 -22.14 16.23 -16.80
N THR A 568 -22.68 17.35 -16.29
CA THR A 568 -23.91 17.98 -16.84
C THR A 568 -23.67 18.75 -18.14
N ASP A 569 -22.41 19.05 -18.45
CA ASP A 569 -22.01 19.38 -19.81
C ASP A 569 -22.00 18.10 -20.63
N GLU A 570 -22.89 18.03 -21.63
CA GLU A 570 -22.89 17.04 -22.70
C GLU A 570 -21.48 16.57 -22.99
N ALA A 571 -21.24 15.26 -22.87
CA ALA A 571 -20.21 14.52 -23.58
C ALA A 571 -19.13 15.39 -24.25
N SER A 572 -18.29 16.08 -23.47
CA SER A 572 -16.97 16.42 -23.98
C SER A 572 -16.20 15.14 -23.80
N GLY A 573 -16.27 14.27 -24.80
CA GLY A 573 -15.26 13.24 -24.94
C GLY A 573 -13.91 13.93 -24.93
N VAL A 574 -13.09 13.72 -23.91
CA VAL A 574 -11.73 14.25 -23.86
C VAL A 574 -10.72 13.11 -23.86
N SER A 575 -10.84 12.24 -24.86
CA SER A 575 -9.77 11.37 -25.35
C SER A 575 -8.99 11.98 -26.53
N TRP A 576 -9.32 13.21 -26.95
CA TRP A 576 -8.90 13.72 -28.26
C TRP A 576 -7.44 14.15 -28.34
N LEU A 577 -6.82 14.63 -27.25
CA LEU A 577 -5.41 15.04 -27.27
C LEU A 577 -4.51 13.83 -27.02
N LYS A 578 -3.96 13.28 -28.11
CA LYS A 578 -3.00 12.19 -28.04
C LYS A 578 -1.59 12.77 -28.09
N VAL A 579 -0.78 12.36 -27.12
CA VAL A 579 0.64 12.74 -27.03
C VAL A 579 1.46 11.47 -27.14
N PHE A 580 2.15 11.32 -28.26
CA PHE A 580 3.01 10.18 -28.52
C PHE A 580 4.46 10.64 -28.50
N THR A 581 5.28 9.98 -27.69
CA THR A 581 6.73 10.15 -27.73
C THR A 581 7.30 9.14 -28.72
N ASN A 582 8.16 9.61 -29.63
CA ASN A 582 9.02 8.73 -30.42
C ASN A 582 10.48 9.03 -30.08
N PRO A 583 11.02 8.43 -29.02
CA PRO A 583 12.40 8.65 -28.59
C PRO A 583 13.43 8.26 -29.65
N ALA A 584 13.09 7.37 -30.59
CA ALA A 584 14.01 6.96 -31.66
C ALA A 584 14.23 8.05 -32.72
N LEU A 585 13.27 8.96 -32.88
CA LEU A 585 13.34 10.09 -33.83
C LEU A 585 13.54 11.45 -33.14
N GLY A 586 13.57 11.49 -31.81
CA GLY A 586 13.66 12.73 -31.05
C GLY A 586 12.45 13.65 -31.28
N GLU A 587 11.26 13.06 -31.41
CA GLU A 587 10.03 13.82 -31.67
C GLU A 587 8.93 13.51 -30.65
N VAL A 588 8.19 14.54 -30.25
CA VAL A 588 6.90 14.42 -29.56
C VAL A 588 5.81 14.89 -30.48
N TYR A 589 4.83 14.02 -30.69
CA TYR A 589 3.69 14.27 -31.54
C TYR A 589 2.47 14.62 -30.69
N PHE A 590 1.88 15.79 -30.98
CA PHE A 590 0.60 16.20 -30.42
C PHE A 590 -0.44 16.14 -31.52
N SER A 591 -1.52 15.41 -31.29
CA SER A 591 -2.66 15.37 -32.21
C SER A 591 -3.98 15.54 -31.49
N SER A 592 -4.92 16.15 -32.19
CA SER A 592 -6.30 16.30 -31.78
C SER A 592 -7.24 15.74 -32.82
N GLU A 593 -8.36 15.17 -32.36
CA GLU A 593 -9.50 14.85 -33.21
C GLU A 593 -10.38 16.08 -33.49
N LEU A 594 -10.13 17.21 -32.80
CA LEU A 594 -10.79 18.50 -33.05
C LEU A 594 -10.12 19.23 -34.23
N PRO A 595 -10.89 19.74 -35.20
CA PRO A 595 -10.34 20.55 -36.28
C PRO A 595 -9.89 21.91 -35.76
N GLY A 596 -8.67 22.32 -36.09
CA GLY A 596 -8.13 23.64 -35.76
C GLY A 596 -6.66 23.64 -35.41
N GLN A 597 -6.10 24.84 -35.22
CA GLN A 597 -4.72 25.02 -34.80
C GLN A 597 -4.61 24.83 -33.28
N MET A 598 -3.65 24.01 -32.88
CA MET A 598 -3.26 23.76 -31.49
C MET A 598 -2.03 24.60 -31.15
N GLU A 599 -2.02 25.18 -29.95
CA GLU A 599 -0.85 25.81 -29.32
C GLU A 599 -0.40 24.91 -28.17
N VAL A 600 0.89 24.57 -28.10
CA VAL A 600 1.44 23.71 -27.05
C VAL A 600 2.65 24.41 -26.43
N ASP A 601 2.55 24.71 -25.14
CA ASP A 601 3.66 25.11 -24.30
C ASP A 601 4.25 23.89 -23.59
N ILE A 602 5.57 23.83 -23.48
CA ILE A 602 6.32 22.68 -22.95
C ILE A 602 7.26 23.18 -21.87
N PHE A 603 7.23 22.56 -20.71
CA PHE A 603 7.92 22.97 -19.49
C PHE A 603 8.82 21.85 -18.98
N ASP A 604 9.97 22.20 -18.40
CA ASP A 604 10.80 21.25 -17.68
C ASP A 604 10.19 20.86 -16.33
N ILE A 605 10.84 19.91 -15.66
CA ILE A 605 10.43 19.41 -14.34
C ILE A 605 10.45 20.48 -13.24
N GLY A 606 11.21 21.57 -13.41
CA GLY A 606 11.24 22.72 -12.49
C GLY A 606 10.19 23.79 -12.81
N GLY A 607 9.33 23.56 -13.82
CA GLY A 607 8.32 24.51 -14.28
C GLY A 607 8.86 25.58 -15.24
N GLY A 608 10.11 25.48 -15.70
CA GLY A 608 10.69 26.39 -16.68
C GLY A 608 10.13 26.14 -18.08
N LEU A 609 9.65 27.19 -18.78
CA LEU A 609 9.18 27.06 -20.17
C LEU A 609 10.36 26.76 -21.11
N ILE A 610 10.29 25.64 -21.80
CA ILE A 610 11.31 25.12 -22.72
C ILE A 610 10.98 25.52 -24.15
N ARG A 611 9.73 25.29 -24.58
CA ARG A 611 9.31 25.48 -25.96
C ARG A 611 7.83 25.83 -26.05
N SER A 612 7.49 26.67 -27.03
CA SER A 612 6.12 26.82 -27.51
C SER A 612 6.05 26.45 -29.00
N ILE A 613 5.06 25.64 -29.37
CA ILE A 613 4.83 25.20 -30.75
C ILE A 613 3.35 25.35 -31.12
N SER A 614 3.04 25.54 -32.39
CA SER A 614 1.65 25.54 -32.84
C SER A 614 1.47 24.93 -34.23
N GLY A 615 0.28 24.40 -34.49
CA GLY A 615 -0.07 23.72 -35.74
C GLY A 615 -1.30 22.84 -35.59
N GLU A 616 -1.83 22.27 -36.67
CA GLU A 616 -2.95 21.31 -36.58
C GLU A 616 -2.53 20.00 -35.90
N ASN A 617 -1.28 19.56 -36.11
CA ASN A 617 -0.66 18.43 -35.43
C ASN A 617 0.79 18.78 -35.10
N PRO A 618 1.03 19.65 -34.10
CA PRO A 618 2.34 20.22 -33.87
C PRO A 618 3.31 19.14 -33.37
N ARG A 619 4.56 19.26 -33.80
CA ARG A 619 5.65 18.35 -33.44
C ARG A 619 6.71 19.10 -32.68
N TRP A 620 7.16 18.51 -31.57
CA TRP A 620 8.29 19.02 -30.83
C TRP A 620 9.52 18.16 -31.12
N LEU A 621 10.52 18.75 -31.78
CA LEU A 621 11.80 18.10 -32.11
C LEU A 621 12.81 18.14 -30.94
N LEU A 622 12.32 18.08 -29.69
CA LEU A 622 13.13 18.13 -28.47
C LEU A 622 14.17 19.28 -28.47
N THR A 623 13.75 20.46 -28.90
CA THR A 623 14.58 21.67 -28.85
C THR A 623 13.90 22.76 -28.05
N ASP A 624 14.66 23.64 -27.41
CA ASP A 624 14.16 24.86 -26.79
C ASP A 624 13.81 25.93 -27.84
N ASN A 625 13.27 27.08 -27.41
CA ASN A 625 12.93 28.19 -28.30
C ASN A 625 14.13 28.79 -29.08
N GLN A 626 15.37 28.49 -28.70
CA GLN A 626 16.60 28.94 -29.36
C GLN A 626 17.15 27.88 -30.34
N GLY A 627 16.45 26.76 -30.50
CA GLY A 627 16.89 25.63 -31.33
C GLY A 627 18.01 24.81 -30.70
N ARG A 628 18.29 25.01 -29.41
CA ARG A 628 19.23 24.17 -28.66
C ARG A 628 18.49 22.92 -28.22
N GLU A 629 19.19 21.82 -28.15
CA GLU A 629 18.63 20.54 -27.72
C GLU A 629 18.11 20.63 -26.28
N ALA A 630 16.91 20.10 -26.04
CA ALA A 630 16.31 20.02 -24.72
C ALA A 630 16.96 18.84 -23.95
N PRO A 631 17.32 19.01 -22.66
CA PRO A 631 17.95 17.94 -21.88
C PRO A 631 17.08 16.68 -21.80
N SER A 632 17.67 15.52 -21.52
CA SER A 632 16.85 14.33 -21.20
C SER A 632 16.07 14.58 -19.92
N GLY A 633 14.80 14.22 -19.88
CA GLY A 633 13.97 14.49 -18.71
C GLY A 633 12.48 14.39 -18.95
N ILE A 634 11.72 14.56 -17.87
CA ILE A 634 10.27 14.65 -17.91
C ILE A 634 9.91 16.09 -18.23
N TYR A 635 9.01 16.25 -19.19
CA TYR A 635 8.49 17.55 -19.58
C TYR A 635 6.99 17.59 -19.35
N PHE A 636 6.49 18.72 -18.89
CA PHE A 636 5.07 18.98 -18.82
C PHE A 636 4.64 19.75 -20.06
N TYR A 637 3.40 19.61 -20.47
CA TYR A 637 2.86 20.42 -21.55
C TYR A 637 1.52 21.01 -21.17
N ARG A 638 1.19 22.10 -21.86
CA ARG A 638 -0.10 22.76 -21.83
C ARG A 638 -0.51 23.03 -23.28
N ALA A 639 -1.53 22.33 -23.73
CA ALA A 639 -2.06 22.42 -25.08
C ALA A 639 -3.39 23.17 -25.08
N LYS A 640 -3.57 24.08 -26.04
CA LYS A 640 -4.78 24.87 -26.24
C LYS A 640 -5.28 24.74 -27.67
N ILE A 641 -6.58 24.45 -27.84
CA ILE A 641 -7.27 24.46 -29.14
C ILE A 641 -8.56 25.28 -28.98
N GLY A 642 -8.59 26.47 -29.59
CA GLY A 642 -9.71 27.39 -29.42
C GLY A 642 -9.89 27.80 -27.95
N LEU A 643 -11.03 27.41 -27.35
CA LEU A 643 -11.34 27.67 -25.94
C LEU A 643 -10.95 26.52 -25.00
N ILE A 644 -10.49 25.39 -25.52
CA ILE A 644 -10.18 24.21 -24.72
C ILE A 644 -8.69 24.19 -24.39
N GLU A 645 -8.36 23.98 -23.13
CA GLU A 645 -7.00 23.88 -22.60
C GLU A 645 -6.83 22.55 -21.87
N LYS A 646 -5.71 21.86 -22.11
CA LYS A 646 -5.37 20.59 -21.48
C LYS A 646 -3.91 20.59 -21.07
N THR A 647 -3.62 20.15 -19.86
CA THR A 647 -2.27 19.93 -19.38
C THR A 647 -1.97 18.44 -19.30
N GLY A 648 -0.70 18.08 -19.39
CA GLY A 648 -0.29 16.71 -19.22
C GLY A 648 1.22 16.58 -19.13
N LYS A 649 1.69 15.34 -19.06
CA LYS A 649 3.11 15.01 -18.98
C LYS A 649 3.56 14.27 -20.24
N VAL A 650 4.75 14.62 -20.71
CA VAL A 650 5.53 13.89 -21.71
C VAL A 650 6.72 13.27 -21.00
N VAL A 651 6.78 11.94 -20.93
CA VAL A 651 7.94 11.24 -20.35
C VAL A 651 8.95 10.96 -21.46
N ILE A 652 10.15 11.56 -21.39
CA ILE A 652 11.28 11.17 -22.26
C ILE A 652 12.57 11.02 -21.47
N ILE A 653 12.97 9.78 -21.23
CA ILE A 653 14.35 9.44 -20.88
C ILE A 653 15.01 8.91 -22.16
N GLY A 654 16.09 9.57 -22.55
CA GLY A 654 16.48 9.80 -23.94
C GLY A 654 16.88 8.59 -24.79
N ARG A 655 16.96 8.84 -26.10
CA ARG A 655 17.81 8.13 -27.06
C ARG A 655 18.29 9.19 -28.06
N ARG A 656 19.55 9.22 -28.49
CA ARG A 656 20.56 8.19 -28.70
C ARG A 656 21.94 8.72 -28.29
#